data_AF-A0A535XI62-F1
#
_entry.id   AF-A0A535XI62-F1
#
_cell.length_a   1.000
_cell.length_b   1.000
_cell.length_c   1.000
_cell.angle_alpha   90.00
_cell.angle_beta   90.00
_cell.angle_gamma   90.00
#
_symmetry.space_group_name_H-M   'P 1'
#
loop_
_entity.id
_entity.type
_entity.pdbx_description
1 polymer ?
#
loop_
_entity_poly.entity_id
_entity_poly.type
_entity_poly.pdbx_seq_one_letter_code
_entity_poly.pdbx_strand_id
1 'polypeptide(L)'
;MAEVRSPMVADVGARIRSLRTAKGLTQAQVAEPQYTKAYISMLESGRTRASMKALEHIAGVLGVQPADLLGGAPSPATPQYTLLEARRLIEQRQADVAIPLLEGLEEGLTPQDQLFRLRYLAAAYNATSQPKQAFPVIERAQRMADLLNDPEEQVRIKAVLAAAYARTYAYEEEVRLLRECVQACEDGTVRDVPFHYRRLIDLALALGNQRQSKQALVVYEQAFALATQFDDLPSAASLYAGIAKAYHDAGDIEAAIMNNQKSLDIYEHLGLIDQMACALDNAAALYVEYGNVTRARECLVRAAGLAEQAKRDGTLASIKASEAEVLAKGDLAEALDAAQSALKFARKVDQVDAEIRMLVLTGELRMKANGAAARRSFQEARQLAEERAPHLLRVIFDRWSRAAEATGDSDEALRLARRALETVRMSRLTADLVRERVRGTILERVGDTPLIPLHRVGAGLRGDLWVKIESANPGGSVKDRPGLWMVLDAEEEGWLGRRRVVLDATSGNTGVALAMVCAVRGHALELCIPDKVSLERKRIARAFGAQLILTDPLEGTDGAIREAQRRAAADPDRYVYVDQYSNPANPLSHELGTAAEVWKQTGGRVTHFVAGVGTSGTIVGVSRALRPKRVRIVAVQPDDPMHGIEGWKHMPTALRPAIWDEGVADVHLVMATEEALAMTKRLAREEGIFTGPSGGAAVAAAIAVAREEAGRIVVLIADGGDRYLSTPLWE
;
A
#
# COMPACT_ATOMS: atom_id res chain seq x y z
N MET A 1 43.65 46.67 9.02
CA MET A 1 42.25 46.78 8.57
C MET A 1 41.46 45.73 9.35
N ALA A 2 40.63 46.17 10.29
CA ALA A 2 39.78 45.28 11.06
C ALA A 2 38.64 44.79 10.15
N GLU A 3 38.61 43.50 9.84
CA GLU A 3 37.44 42.87 9.22
C GLU A 3 36.23 43.10 10.13
N VAL A 4 35.22 43.80 9.61
CA VAL A 4 33.93 43.95 10.27
C VAL A 4 33.30 42.54 10.34
N ARG A 5 33.45 41.88 11.49
CA ARG A 5 32.85 40.57 11.76
C ARG A 5 31.34 40.74 11.87
N SER A 6 30.60 39.87 11.18
CA SER A 6 29.13 39.84 11.26
C SER A 6 28.68 39.57 12.71
N PRO A 7 27.79 40.39 13.31
CA PRO A 7 27.35 40.26 14.70
C PRO A 7 26.79 38.87 15.05
N MET A 8 26.20 38.20 14.07
CA MET A 8 25.55 36.89 14.22
C MET A 8 26.55 35.74 14.51
N VAL A 9 27.80 35.83 14.02
CA VAL A 9 28.81 34.77 14.19
C VAL A 9 29.41 34.77 15.59
N ALA A 10 29.51 35.95 16.21
CA ALA A 10 30.00 36.10 17.57
C ALA A 10 28.99 35.57 18.61
N ASP A 11 27.69 35.70 18.33
CA ASP A 11 26.62 35.36 19.28
C ASP A 11 26.38 33.84 19.41
N VAL A 12 26.45 33.10 18.29
CA VAL A 12 26.33 31.63 18.26
C VAL A 12 27.50 30.96 19.00
N GLY A 13 28.73 31.41 18.74
CA GLY A 13 29.93 30.89 19.42
C GLY A 13 29.89 31.11 20.93
N ALA A 14 29.38 32.26 21.38
CA ALA A 14 29.20 32.56 22.80
C ALA A 14 28.15 31.66 23.46
N ARG A 15 27.04 31.39 22.79
CA ARG A 15 25.97 30.48 23.29
C ARG A 15 26.45 29.03 23.39
N ILE A 16 27.13 28.53 22.35
CA ILE A 16 27.75 27.20 22.37
C ILE A 16 28.70 27.09 23.57
N ARG A 17 29.57 28.09 23.77
CA ARG A 17 30.49 28.13 24.92
C ARG A 17 29.74 28.13 26.25
N SER A 18 28.69 28.93 26.37
CA SER A 18 27.89 29.04 27.60
C SER A 18 27.22 27.72 27.95
N LEU A 19 26.50 27.10 27.01
CA LEU A 19 25.81 25.83 27.19
C LEU A 19 26.78 24.67 27.47
N ARG A 20 27.90 24.63 26.75
CA ARG A 20 28.98 23.66 27.00
C ARG A 20 29.51 23.77 28.43
N THR A 21 29.81 24.99 28.87
CA THR A 21 30.38 25.24 30.20
C THR A 21 29.38 24.92 31.30
N ALA A 22 28.09 25.24 31.10
CA ALA A 22 27.01 24.88 32.01
C ALA A 22 26.86 23.35 32.19
N LYS A 23 27.11 22.57 31.12
CA LYS A 23 27.13 21.10 31.16
C LYS A 23 28.46 20.48 31.60
N GLY A 24 29.47 21.28 31.94
CA GLY A 24 30.80 20.79 32.36
C GLY A 24 31.59 20.07 31.27
N LEU A 25 31.23 20.27 29.99
CA LEU A 25 31.87 19.58 28.86
C LEU A 25 33.12 20.33 28.37
N THR A 26 34.15 19.59 27.96
CA THR A 26 35.33 20.14 27.31
C THR A 26 35.07 20.39 25.82
N GLN A 27 35.86 21.26 25.19
CA GLN A 27 35.77 21.49 23.74
C GLN A 27 36.06 20.21 22.92
N ALA A 28 36.85 19.27 23.46
CA ALA A 28 37.11 17.98 22.82
C ALA A 28 35.86 17.08 22.86
N GLN A 29 35.18 17.03 24.01
CA GLN A 29 33.95 16.25 24.16
C GLN A 29 32.79 16.78 23.30
N VAL A 30 32.75 18.08 23.02
CA VAL A 30 31.77 18.67 22.07
C VAL A 30 32.16 18.45 20.60
N ALA A 31 33.43 18.12 20.34
CA ALA A 31 33.92 17.91 18.99
C ALA A 31 33.78 16.45 18.54
N GLU A 32 34.02 15.49 19.43
CA GLU A 32 34.08 14.08 19.08
C GLU A 32 32.70 13.48 18.78
N PRO A 33 32.61 12.53 17.83
CA PRO A 33 33.69 12.01 16.97
C PRO A 33 33.85 12.79 15.66
N GLN A 34 32.99 13.77 15.37
CA GLN A 34 32.82 14.33 14.01
C GLN A 34 33.73 15.52 13.70
N TYR A 35 34.23 16.22 14.71
CA TYR A 35 34.97 17.46 14.58
C TYR A 35 36.21 17.46 15.48
N THR A 36 37.05 18.48 15.30
CA THR A 36 38.26 18.66 16.12
C THR A 36 38.04 19.69 17.22
N LYS A 37 38.74 19.54 18.35
CA LYS A 37 38.81 20.58 19.41
C LYS A 37 39.15 21.97 18.84
N ALA A 38 40.04 22.01 17.85
CA ALA A 38 40.43 23.24 17.17
C ALA A 38 39.26 23.89 16.42
N TYR A 39 38.43 23.10 15.73
CA TYR A 39 37.22 23.57 15.08
C TYR A 39 36.21 24.17 16.06
N ILE A 40 35.91 23.48 17.18
CA ILE A 40 35.02 24.01 18.23
C ILE A 40 35.60 25.29 18.85
N SER A 41 36.92 25.36 19.05
CA SER A 41 37.58 26.58 19.55
C SER A 41 37.45 27.76 18.58
N MET A 42 37.57 27.52 17.26
CA MET A 42 37.34 28.54 16.24
C MET A 42 35.88 28.99 16.18
N LEU A 43 34.92 28.08 16.38
CA LEU A 43 33.50 28.39 16.46
C LEU A 43 33.18 29.26 17.68
N GLU A 44 33.61 28.84 18.88
CA GLU A 44 33.35 29.59 20.12
C GLU A 44 34.02 30.96 20.15
N SER A 45 35.11 31.15 19.41
CA SER A 45 35.79 32.44 19.27
C SER A 45 35.25 33.30 18.12
N GLY A 46 34.24 32.82 17.39
CA GLY A 46 33.64 33.50 16.26
C GLY A 46 34.57 33.66 15.06
N ARG A 47 35.65 32.85 14.98
CA ARG A 47 36.64 32.86 13.89
C ARG A 47 36.18 32.05 12.69
N THR A 48 35.24 31.13 12.87
CA THR A 48 34.58 30.39 11.79
C THR A 48 33.07 30.35 12.02
N ARG A 49 32.30 30.19 10.95
CA ARG A 49 30.85 29.95 11.02
C ARG A 49 30.58 28.45 11.17
N ALA A 50 29.55 28.09 11.91
CA ALA A 50 29.09 26.71 11.96
C ALA A 50 28.31 26.36 10.68
N SER A 51 28.66 25.24 10.05
CA SER A 51 27.76 24.59 9.10
C SER A 51 26.53 24.04 9.83
N MET A 52 25.45 23.75 9.10
CA MET A 52 24.27 23.11 9.67
C MET A 52 24.59 21.77 10.33
N LYS A 53 25.41 20.92 9.69
CA LYS A 53 25.89 19.64 10.26
C LYS A 53 26.65 19.84 11.58
N ALA A 54 27.39 20.95 11.71
CA ALA A 54 28.10 21.26 12.95
C ALA A 54 27.15 21.76 14.05
N LEU A 55 26.14 22.56 13.69
CA LEU A 55 25.11 22.98 14.64
C LEU A 55 24.29 21.79 15.15
N GLU A 56 23.90 20.86 14.26
CA GLU A 56 23.16 19.66 14.63
C GLU A 56 23.96 18.76 15.59
N HIS A 57 25.23 18.52 15.26
CA HIS A 57 26.12 17.76 16.13
C HIS A 57 26.29 18.42 17.51
N ILE A 58 26.62 19.71 17.54
CA ILE A 58 26.86 20.45 18.78
C ILE A 58 25.58 20.52 19.62
N ALA A 59 24.42 20.77 19.01
CA ALA A 59 23.14 20.78 19.70
C ALA A 59 22.80 19.41 20.31
N GLY A 60 23.04 18.33 19.57
CA GLY A 60 22.87 16.95 20.04
C GLY A 60 23.73 16.65 21.27
N VAL A 61 25.03 16.97 21.23
CA VAL A 61 25.94 16.79 22.38
C VAL A 61 25.53 17.67 23.57
N LEU A 62 25.04 18.87 23.30
CA LEU A 62 24.56 19.80 24.33
C LEU A 62 23.14 19.51 24.81
N GLY A 63 22.42 18.54 24.22
CA GLY A 63 21.04 18.21 24.55
C GLY A 63 20.08 19.40 24.44
N VAL A 64 20.27 20.24 23.42
CA VAL A 64 19.41 21.38 23.08
C VAL A 64 18.98 21.27 21.62
N GLN A 65 18.01 22.07 21.18
CA GLN A 65 17.71 22.17 19.75
C GLN A 65 18.75 23.06 19.07
N PRO A 66 19.10 22.82 17.79
CA PRO A 66 20.04 23.69 17.09
C PRO A 66 19.54 25.14 17.01
N ALA A 67 18.23 25.38 17.10
CA ALA A 67 17.62 26.71 17.14
C ALA A 67 17.95 27.48 18.43
N ASP A 68 18.12 26.77 19.55
CA ASP A 68 18.48 27.35 20.84
C ASP A 68 19.91 27.92 20.81
N LEU A 69 20.77 27.39 19.93
CA LEU A 69 22.13 27.90 19.71
C LEU A 69 22.16 29.23 18.95
N LEU A 70 21.07 29.60 18.27
CA LEU A 70 20.93 30.86 17.53
C LEU A 70 20.27 31.95 18.38
N GLY A 71 19.23 31.58 19.12
CA GLY A 71 18.62 32.29 20.23
C GLY A 71 18.01 33.67 19.96
N GLY A 72 16.69 33.75 20.14
CA GLY A 72 15.88 34.96 19.91
C GLY A 72 15.62 35.19 18.43
N ALA A 73 14.41 35.65 18.08
CA ALA A 73 13.94 35.81 16.70
C ALA A 73 15.02 36.49 15.84
N PRO A 74 15.69 35.76 14.94
CA PRO A 74 16.76 36.31 14.15
C PRO A 74 16.17 37.14 13.03
N SER A 75 16.93 38.15 12.63
CA SER A 75 16.64 38.90 11.42
C SER A 75 16.57 37.93 10.22
N PRO A 76 15.53 38.00 9.38
CA PRO A 76 15.34 37.10 8.25
C PRO A 76 16.32 37.46 7.12
N ALA A 77 17.48 36.81 7.07
CA ALA A 77 18.41 37.02 5.95
C ALA A 77 19.36 35.86 5.63
N THR A 78 19.29 34.71 6.33
CA THR A 78 20.16 33.57 6.00
C THR A 78 19.33 32.32 5.70
N PRO A 79 19.58 31.63 4.58
CA PRO A 79 18.89 30.38 4.24
C PRO A 79 18.95 29.31 5.34
N GLN A 80 20.04 29.26 6.12
CA GLN A 80 20.23 28.30 7.21
C GLN A 80 19.22 28.50 8.35
N TYR A 81 18.88 29.75 8.67
CA TYR A 81 17.86 30.02 9.68
C TYR A 81 16.48 29.55 9.22
N THR A 82 16.11 29.82 7.97
CA THR A 82 14.83 29.39 7.39
C THR A 82 14.69 27.87 7.41
N LEU A 83 15.76 27.12 7.10
CA LEU A 83 15.76 25.66 7.19
C LEU A 83 15.51 25.15 8.61
N LEU A 84 16.13 25.80 9.60
CA LEU A 84 16.01 25.40 10.99
C LEU A 84 14.63 25.75 11.58
N GLU A 85 14.10 26.90 11.22
CA GLU A 85 12.74 27.30 11.59
C GLU A 85 11.69 26.37 10.95
N ALA A 86 11.86 26.01 9.67
CA ALA A 86 11.00 25.04 9.02
C ALA A 86 11.03 23.67 9.70
N ARG A 87 12.21 23.19 10.10
CA ARG A 87 12.34 21.95 10.89
C ARG A 87 11.60 22.04 12.22
N ARG A 88 11.77 23.14 12.97
CA ARG A 88 11.09 23.39 14.25
C ARG A 88 9.56 23.34 14.08
N LEU A 89 9.05 23.97 13.02
CA LEU A 89 7.62 23.96 12.68
C LEU A 89 7.10 22.56 12.35
N ILE A 90 7.86 21.76 11.59
CA ILE A 90 7.51 20.35 11.31
C ILE A 90 7.44 19.54 12.61
N GLU A 91 8.42 19.69 13.50
CA GLU A 91 8.46 19.00 14.80
C GLU A 91 7.29 19.41 15.71
N GLN A 92 6.81 20.65 15.61
CA GLN A 92 5.63 21.15 16.33
C GLN A 92 4.29 20.83 15.66
N ARG A 93 4.29 19.96 14.64
CA ARG A 93 3.10 19.59 13.84
C ARG A 93 2.44 20.78 13.10
N GLN A 94 3.22 21.81 12.79
CA GLN A 94 2.84 22.98 11.99
C GLN A 94 3.47 22.90 10.59
N ALA A 95 3.37 21.73 9.96
CA ALA A 95 4.01 21.46 8.67
C ALA A 95 3.42 22.29 7.51
N ASP A 96 2.14 22.67 7.62
CA ASP A 96 1.45 23.60 6.72
C ASP A 96 2.11 24.98 6.66
N VAL A 97 2.65 25.45 7.79
CA VAL A 97 3.40 26.71 7.88
C VAL A 97 4.84 26.56 7.37
N ALA A 98 5.42 25.37 7.52
CA ALA A 98 6.80 25.09 7.09
C ALA A 98 6.95 24.97 5.56
N ILE A 99 5.94 24.43 4.87
CA ILE A 99 5.96 24.24 3.41
C ILE A 99 6.28 25.54 2.65
N PRO A 100 5.55 26.66 2.81
CA PRO A 100 5.83 27.88 2.04
C PRO A 100 7.20 28.49 2.36
N LEU A 101 7.72 28.31 3.60
CA LEU A 101 9.08 28.75 3.95
C LEU A 101 10.14 27.96 3.20
N LEU A 102 9.95 26.65 3.05
CA LEU A 102 10.86 25.77 2.33
C LEU A 102 10.73 25.99 0.82
N GLU A 103 9.53 26.09 0.28
CA GLU A 103 9.29 26.38 -1.14
C GLU A 103 9.94 27.70 -1.57
N GLY A 104 9.84 28.76 -0.76
CA GLY A 104 10.44 30.07 -1.06
C GLY A 104 11.97 30.12 -0.99
N LEU A 105 12.63 29.06 -0.51
CA LEU A 105 14.08 29.02 -0.29
C LEU A 105 14.85 28.33 -1.44
N GLU A 106 14.74 28.81 -2.68
CA GLU A 106 15.35 28.13 -3.84
C GLU A 106 16.78 28.58 -4.19
N GLU A 107 17.16 29.80 -3.84
CA GLU A 107 18.44 30.39 -4.23
C GLU A 107 19.38 30.61 -3.03
N GLY A 108 20.69 30.64 -3.29
CA GLY A 108 21.71 30.96 -2.28
C GLY A 108 22.04 29.82 -1.29
N LEU A 109 21.57 28.60 -1.57
CA LEU A 109 21.87 27.41 -0.76
C LEU A 109 23.13 26.69 -1.25
N THR A 110 23.92 26.19 -0.30
CA THR A 110 24.97 25.21 -0.61
C THR A 110 24.33 23.88 -1.05
N PRO A 111 25.03 22.99 -1.78
CA PRO A 111 24.50 21.67 -2.12
C PRO A 111 23.97 20.88 -0.91
N GLN A 112 24.64 21.02 0.24
CA GLN A 112 24.23 20.36 1.48
C GLN A 112 23.01 21.02 2.13
N ASP A 113 22.93 22.36 2.14
CA ASP A 113 21.74 23.05 2.65
C ASP A 113 20.51 22.80 1.75
N GLN A 114 20.72 22.67 0.44
CA GLN A 114 19.68 22.24 -0.50
C GLN A 114 19.19 20.82 -0.18
N LEU A 115 20.05 19.93 0.33
CA LEU A 115 19.67 18.56 0.68
C LEU A 115 18.72 18.56 1.86
N PHE A 116 19.08 19.32 2.90
CA PHE A 116 18.23 19.51 4.06
C PHE A 116 16.90 20.15 3.70
N ARG A 117 16.90 21.17 2.83
CA ARG A 117 15.68 21.76 2.30
C ARG A 117 14.74 20.71 1.70
N LEU A 118 15.24 19.91 0.76
CA LEU A 118 14.43 18.90 0.07
C LEU A 118 13.93 17.84 1.05
N ARG A 119 14.79 17.36 1.95
CA ARG A 119 14.38 16.37 2.97
C ARG A 119 13.29 16.92 3.90
N TYR A 120 13.43 18.15 4.38
CA TYR A 120 12.42 18.79 5.24
C TYR A 120 11.12 19.06 4.50
N LEU A 121 11.19 19.48 3.23
CA LEU A 121 10.01 19.74 2.40
C LEU A 121 9.24 18.45 2.15
N ALA A 122 9.94 17.37 1.82
CA ALA A 122 9.34 16.04 1.70
C ALA A 122 8.68 15.57 3.00
N ALA A 123 9.34 15.76 4.15
CA ALA A 123 8.77 15.43 5.46
C ALA A 123 7.51 16.25 5.76
N ALA A 124 7.48 17.54 5.39
CA ALA A 124 6.33 18.41 5.58
C ALA A 124 5.13 18.01 4.69
N TYR A 125 5.38 17.64 3.44
CA TYR A 125 4.33 17.09 2.57
C TYR A 125 3.76 15.77 3.10
N ASN A 126 4.60 14.88 3.64
CA ASN A 126 4.11 13.66 4.29
C ASN A 126 3.27 13.98 5.54
N ALA A 127 3.69 14.94 6.35
CA ALA A 127 2.99 15.35 7.57
C ALA A 127 1.60 15.96 7.27
N THR A 128 1.46 16.64 6.14
CA THR A 128 0.18 17.22 5.67
C THR A 128 -0.64 16.26 4.80
N SER A 129 -0.31 14.96 4.77
CA SER A 129 -1.00 13.94 3.96
C SER A 129 -1.00 14.25 2.46
N GLN A 130 0.09 14.82 1.94
CA GLN A 130 0.30 15.11 0.53
C GLN A 130 1.43 14.24 -0.07
N PRO A 131 1.37 12.90 0.01
CA PRO A 131 2.47 12.03 -0.42
C PRO A 131 2.81 12.17 -1.91
N LYS A 132 1.83 12.56 -2.75
CA LYS A 132 2.05 12.85 -4.18
C LYS A 132 3.06 13.98 -4.43
N GLN A 133 3.09 15.00 -3.56
CA GLN A 133 4.07 16.08 -3.63
C GLN A 133 5.40 15.68 -2.98
N ALA A 134 5.37 14.76 -2.00
CA ALA A 134 6.57 14.28 -1.33
C ALA A 134 7.48 13.44 -2.26
N PHE A 135 6.94 12.48 -3.03
CA PHE A 135 7.76 11.57 -3.83
C PHE A 135 8.76 12.26 -4.79
N PRO A 136 8.38 13.27 -5.61
CA PRO A 136 9.34 13.98 -6.47
C PRO A 136 10.39 14.78 -5.70
N VAL A 137 10.08 15.24 -4.48
CA VAL A 137 11.04 15.94 -3.62
C VAL A 137 12.04 14.96 -3.01
N ILE A 138 11.55 13.80 -2.56
CA ILE A 138 12.36 12.72 -2.00
C ILE A 138 13.36 12.21 -3.04
N GLU A 139 12.92 11.98 -4.28
CA GLU A 139 13.79 11.52 -5.37
C GLU A 139 14.91 12.53 -5.68
N ARG A 140 14.59 13.83 -5.67
CA ARG A 140 15.59 14.89 -5.80
C ARG A 140 16.57 14.91 -4.62
N ALA A 141 16.07 14.73 -3.39
CA ALA A 141 16.93 14.63 -2.21
C ALA A 141 17.87 13.43 -2.32
N GLN A 142 17.37 12.27 -2.74
CA GLN A 142 18.14 11.03 -2.82
C GLN A 142 19.26 11.13 -3.85
N ARG A 143 18.97 11.60 -5.07
CA ARG A 143 20.01 11.87 -6.08
C ARG A 143 21.11 12.79 -5.56
N MET A 144 20.74 13.78 -4.77
CA MET A 144 21.70 14.75 -4.27
C MET A 144 22.51 14.21 -3.08
N ALA A 145 21.91 13.39 -2.21
CA ALA A 145 22.65 12.65 -1.19
C ALA A 145 23.68 11.68 -1.82
N ASP A 146 23.31 11.01 -2.92
CA ASP A 146 24.20 10.13 -3.68
C ASP A 146 25.37 10.92 -4.29
N LEU A 147 25.10 12.08 -4.89
CA LEU A 147 26.13 12.96 -5.43
C LEU A 147 27.07 13.52 -4.35
N LEU A 148 26.55 13.79 -3.15
CA LEU A 148 27.33 14.26 -2.00
C LEU A 148 28.04 13.13 -1.26
N ASN A 149 27.73 11.87 -1.59
CA ASN A 149 28.24 10.68 -0.93
C ASN A 149 28.09 10.74 0.61
N ASP A 150 26.93 11.19 1.09
CA ASP A 150 26.61 11.30 2.52
C ASP A 150 25.69 10.12 2.95
N PRO A 151 26.26 9.00 3.46
CA PRO A 151 25.50 7.79 3.78
C PRO A 151 24.52 8.01 4.94
N GLU A 152 24.78 8.95 5.84
CA GLU A 152 23.85 9.28 6.92
C GLU A 152 22.57 9.92 6.35
N GLU A 153 22.74 10.87 5.43
CA GLU A 153 21.59 11.52 4.79
C GLU A 153 20.82 10.59 3.85
N GLN A 154 21.50 9.66 3.15
CA GLN A 154 20.82 8.61 2.39
C GLN A 154 19.84 7.82 3.27
N VAL A 155 20.26 7.44 4.48
CA VAL A 155 19.40 6.73 5.44
C VAL A 155 18.27 7.62 5.96
N ARG A 156 18.54 8.90 6.27
CA ARG A 156 17.50 9.84 6.72
C ARG A 156 16.45 10.09 5.63
N ILE A 157 16.83 10.06 4.36
CA ILE A 157 15.89 10.17 3.23
C ILE A 157 15.06 8.91 3.07
N LYS A 158 15.64 7.71 3.25
CA LYS A 158 14.89 6.44 3.29
C LYS A 158 13.78 6.46 4.36
N ALA A 159 14.05 7.05 5.52
CA ALA A 159 13.03 7.22 6.56
C ALA A 159 11.87 8.12 6.12
N VAL A 160 12.15 9.21 5.39
CA VAL A 160 11.12 10.09 4.82
C VAL A 160 10.35 9.38 3.71
N LEU A 161 11.02 8.55 2.91
CA LEU A 161 10.38 7.71 1.90
C LEU A 161 9.47 6.64 2.51
N ALA A 162 9.90 5.98 3.58
CA ALA A 162 9.07 5.04 4.34
C ALA A 162 7.79 5.72 4.84
N ALA A 163 7.91 6.94 5.39
CA ALA A 163 6.75 7.72 5.81
C ALA A 163 5.81 8.09 4.64
N ALA A 164 6.32 8.29 3.42
CA ALA A 164 5.49 8.51 2.24
C ALA A 164 4.71 7.25 1.85
N TYR A 165 5.37 6.09 1.88
CA TYR A 165 4.73 4.79 1.63
C TYR A 165 3.66 4.43 2.66
N ALA A 166 3.89 4.78 3.93
CA ALA A 166 2.89 4.64 4.99
C ALA A 166 1.57 5.37 4.64
N ARG A 167 1.68 6.59 4.09
CA ARG A 167 0.52 7.42 3.68
C ARG A 167 -0.19 6.92 2.43
N THR A 168 0.45 6.05 1.66
CA THR A 168 -0.15 5.37 0.51
C THR A 168 -0.51 3.92 0.79
N TYR A 169 -0.50 3.50 2.07
CA TYR A 169 -0.83 2.13 2.50
C TYR A 169 0.12 1.05 1.92
N ALA A 170 1.32 1.45 1.49
CA ALA A 170 2.35 0.57 0.93
C ALA A 170 3.24 0.02 2.06
N TYR A 171 2.63 -0.72 2.99
CA TYR A 171 3.25 -1.13 4.25
C TYR A 171 4.48 -2.03 4.09
N GLU A 172 4.62 -2.75 2.97
CA GLU A 172 5.78 -3.63 2.73
C GLU A 172 7.05 -2.83 2.43
N GLU A 173 6.93 -1.78 1.61
CA GLU A 173 8.02 -0.85 1.32
C GLU A 173 8.40 -0.02 2.54
N GLU A 174 7.38 0.41 3.30
CA GLU A 174 7.59 1.05 4.59
C GLU A 174 8.42 0.14 5.52
N VAL A 175 8.03 -1.13 5.72
CA VAL A 175 8.78 -2.08 6.55
C VAL A 175 10.19 -2.32 6.03
N ARG A 176 10.38 -2.51 4.71
CA ARG A 176 11.71 -2.73 4.12
C ARG A 176 12.64 -1.55 4.41
N LEU A 177 12.22 -0.34 4.08
CA LEU A 177 13.02 0.87 4.27
C LEU A 177 13.29 1.15 5.74
N LEU A 178 12.33 0.88 6.63
CA LEU A 178 12.53 1.05 8.06
C LEU A 178 13.50 0.01 8.63
N ARG A 179 13.48 -1.25 8.17
CA ARG A 179 14.50 -2.25 8.52
C ARG A 179 15.89 -1.80 8.09
N GLU A 180 16.04 -1.26 6.88
CA GLU A 180 17.32 -0.69 6.43
C GLU A 180 17.75 0.50 7.31
N CYS A 181 16.82 1.36 7.73
CA CYS A 181 17.13 2.47 8.62
C CYS A 181 17.57 1.99 10.01
N VAL A 182 16.91 0.97 10.56
CA VAL A 182 17.26 0.35 11.86
C VAL A 182 18.65 -0.30 11.75
N GLN A 183 18.87 -1.13 10.73
CA GLN A 183 20.17 -1.77 10.48
C GLN A 183 21.30 -0.75 10.35
N ALA A 184 21.07 0.35 9.63
CA ALA A 184 22.06 1.42 9.50
C ALA A 184 22.39 2.12 10.84
N CYS A 185 21.45 2.16 11.78
CA CYS A 185 21.73 2.62 13.14
C CYS A 185 22.55 1.60 13.93
N GLU A 186 22.21 0.31 13.83
CA GLU A 186 22.89 -0.79 14.52
C GLU A 186 24.35 -0.96 14.06
N ASP A 187 24.61 -0.81 12.76
CA ASP A 187 25.95 -0.88 12.18
C ASP A 187 26.75 0.43 12.35
N GLY A 188 26.16 1.45 12.97
CA GLY A 188 26.81 2.72 13.29
C GLY A 188 27.00 3.67 12.10
N THR A 189 26.30 3.43 10.98
CA THR A 189 26.22 4.34 9.82
C THR A 189 25.51 5.62 10.22
N VAL A 190 24.42 5.51 11.00
CA VAL A 190 23.73 6.64 11.63
C VAL A 190 23.94 6.58 13.13
N ARG A 191 24.71 7.51 13.70
CA ARG A 191 24.97 7.60 15.14
C ARG A 191 24.05 8.59 15.83
N ASP A 192 22.75 8.37 15.69
CA ASP A 192 21.67 9.21 16.23
C ASP A 192 20.64 8.30 16.92
N VAL A 193 20.73 8.18 18.24
CA VAL A 193 19.89 7.27 19.01
C VAL A 193 18.41 7.71 19.02
N PRO A 194 18.04 9.00 19.14
CA PRO A 194 16.66 9.45 18.92
C PRO A 194 16.11 9.12 17.52
N PHE A 195 16.94 9.14 16.49
CA PHE A 195 16.54 8.66 15.16
C PHE A 195 16.29 7.15 15.17
N HIS A 196 17.21 6.35 15.72
CA HIS A 196 17.07 4.89 15.82
C HIS A 196 15.77 4.50 16.55
N TYR A 197 15.55 5.09 17.72
CA TYR A 197 14.35 4.88 18.52
C TYR A 197 13.05 5.15 17.75
N ARG A 198 12.97 6.27 17.03
CA ARG A 198 11.80 6.59 16.19
C ARG A 198 11.61 5.60 15.05
N ARG A 199 12.70 5.15 14.42
CA ARG A 199 12.64 4.16 13.33
C ARG A 199 12.16 2.78 13.80
N LEU A 200 12.53 2.36 15.02
CA LEU A 200 11.98 1.15 15.62
C LEU A 200 10.47 1.28 15.88
N ILE A 201 10.00 2.42 16.37
CA ILE A 201 8.56 2.67 16.55
C ILE A 201 7.82 2.63 15.22
N ASP A 202 8.32 3.34 14.21
CA ASP A 202 7.74 3.34 12.86
C ASP A 202 7.70 1.90 12.31
N LEU A 203 8.78 1.14 12.47
CA LEU A 203 8.89 -0.24 11.98
C LEU A 203 7.86 -1.14 12.66
N ALA A 204 7.73 -1.05 13.99
CA ALA A 204 6.78 -1.83 14.75
C ALA A 204 5.33 -1.51 14.34
N LEU A 205 4.99 -0.23 14.13
CA LEU A 205 3.70 0.19 13.60
C LEU A 205 3.43 -0.39 12.21
N ALA A 206 4.41 -0.30 11.32
CA ALA A 206 4.31 -0.82 9.95
C ALA A 206 4.12 -2.35 9.93
N LEU A 207 4.83 -3.09 10.79
CA LEU A 207 4.64 -4.54 10.99
C LEU A 207 3.23 -4.86 11.52
N GLY A 208 2.72 -4.06 12.45
CA GLY A 208 1.35 -4.18 12.96
C GLY A 208 0.30 -3.99 11.86
N ASN A 209 0.48 -3.02 10.96
CA ASN A 209 -0.41 -2.81 9.81
C ASN A 209 -0.43 -4.00 8.83
N GLN A 210 0.66 -4.77 8.76
CA GLN A 210 0.73 -6.04 8.02
C GLN A 210 0.20 -7.26 8.78
N ARG A 211 -0.42 -7.06 9.96
CA ARG A 211 -0.86 -8.15 10.86
C ARG A 211 0.30 -9.05 11.34
N GLN A 212 1.52 -8.52 11.37
CA GLN A 212 2.70 -9.22 11.88
C GLN A 212 2.93 -8.90 13.37
N SER A 213 1.89 -9.02 14.20
CA SER A 213 1.86 -8.51 15.57
C SER A 213 2.97 -9.07 16.47
N LYS A 214 3.35 -10.35 16.27
CA LYS A 214 4.48 -10.97 17.00
C LYS A 214 5.83 -10.31 16.67
N GLN A 215 6.06 -9.96 15.41
CA GLN A 215 7.28 -9.27 15.01
C GLN A 215 7.27 -7.82 15.50
N ALA A 216 6.11 -7.15 15.45
CA ALA A 216 5.94 -5.80 15.98
C ALA A 216 6.29 -5.73 17.47
N LEU A 217 5.87 -6.72 18.29
CA LEU A 217 6.22 -6.79 19.71
C LEU A 217 7.73 -6.86 19.95
N VAL A 218 8.46 -7.69 19.19
CA VAL A 218 9.93 -7.80 19.28
C VAL A 218 10.59 -6.44 18.98
N VAL A 219 10.12 -5.74 17.95
CA VAL A 219 10.66 -4.42 17.59
C VAL A 219 10.32 -3.37 18.64
N TYR A 220 9.13 -3.43 19.24
CA TYR A 220 8.77 -2.55 20.35
C TYR A 220 9.64 -2.78 21.60
N GLU A 221 10.05 -4.02 21.89
CA GLU A 221 10.99 -4.32 22.98
C GLU A 221 12.36 -3.68 22.73
N GLN A 222 12.84 -3.72 21.48
CA GLN A 222 14.07 -3.02 21.09
C GLN A 222 13.93 -1.50 21.28
N ALA A 223 12.80 -0.92 20.86
CA ALA A 223 12.53 0.51 21.05
C ALA A 223 12.48 0.88 22.55
N PHE A 224 11.89 0.01 23.37
CA PHE A 224 11.80 0.19 24.82
C PHE A 224 13.17 0.22 25.49
N ALA A 225 14.10 -0.63 25.06
CA ALA A 225 15.48 -0.61 25.58
C ALA A 225 16.17 0.75 25.33
N LEU A 226 15.91 1.38 24.18
CA LEU A 226 16.44 2.71 23.85
C LEU A 226 15.68 3.85 24.55
N ALA A 227 14.40 3.66 24.85
CA ALA A 227 13.59 4.67 25.54
C ALA A 227 14.18 5.06 26.91
N THR A 228 14.84 4.12 27.60
CA THR A 228 15.50 4.41 28.90
C THR A 228 16.68 5.38 28.82
N GLN A 229 17.18 5.68 27.61
CA GLN A 229 18.33 6.56 27.39
C GLN A 229 17.94 8.04 27.18
N PHE A 230 16.66 8.36 27.03
CA PHE A 230 16.16 9.74 26.84
C PHE A 230 14.96 10.00 27.75
N ASP A 231 14.93 11.18 28.39
CA ASP A 231 13.81 11.61 29.24
C ASP A 231 12.64 12.16 28.37
N ASP A 232 12.03 11.28 27.57
CA ASP A 232 10.93 11.61 26.64
C ASP A 232 9.65 10.82 26.98
N LEU A 233 8.94 11.31 28.00
CA LEU A 233 7.68 10.74 28.47
C LEU A 233 6.59 10.68 27.37
N PRO A 234 6.36 11.70 26.52
CA PRO A 234 5.40 11.61 25.41
C PRO A 234 5.66 10.45 24.44
N SER A 235 6.92 10.23 24.07
CA SER A 235 7.26 9.12 23.17
C SER A 235 7.11 7.76 23.86
N ALA A 236 7.44 7.66 25.15
CA ALA A 236 7.21 6.46 25.94
C ALA A 236 5.70 6.10 26.04
N ALA A 237 4.82 7.09 26.18
CA ALA A 237 3.38 6.86 26.16
C ALA A 237 2.91 6.32 24.80
N SER A 238 3.37 6.93 23.70
CA SER A 238 3.05 6.48 22.34
C SER A 238 3.54 5.06 22.06
N LEU A 239 4.70 4.69 22.60
CA LEU A 239 5.26 3.34 22.54
C LEU A 239 4.34 2.33 23.25
N TYR A 240 3.90 2.62 24.48
CA TYR A 240 2.97 1.74 25.21
C TYR A 240 1.62 1.59 24.50
N ALA A 241 1.10 2.64 23.87
CA ALA A 241 -0.11 2.55 23.05
C ALA A 241 0.09 1.63 21.83
N GLY A 242 1.25 1.70 21.17
CA GLY A 242 1.61 0.80 20.08
C GLY A 242 1.72 -0.68 20.52
N ILE A 243 2.38 -0.92 21.65
CA ILE A 243 2.48 -2.25 22.27
C ILE A 243 1.09 -2.80 22.62
N ALA A 244 0.21 -1.96 23.19
CA ALA A 244 -1.15 -2.36 23.51
C ALA A 244 -1.92 -2.84 22.27
N LYS A 245 -1.82 -2.10 21.16
CA LYS A 245 -2.41 -2.51 19.88
C LYS A 245 -1.82 -3.83 19.37
N ALA A 246 -0.49 -4.02 19.45
CA ALA A 246 0.14 -5.25 18.99
C ALA A 246 -0.28 -6.48 19.81
N TYR A 247 -0.44 -6.35 21.13
CA TYR A 247 -0.99 -7.41 21.98
C TYR A 247 -2.46 -7.70 21.67
N HIS A 248 -3.25 -6.65 21.43
CA HIS A 248 -4.64 -6.77 21.01
C HIS A 248 -4.77 -7.55 19.70
N ASP A 249 -4.01 -7.17 18.67
CA ASP A 249 -3.98 -7.86 17.37
C ASP A 249 -3.46 -9.31 17.48
N ALA A 250 -2.65 -9.62 18.51
CA ALA A 250 -2.16 -10.97 18.80
C ALA A 250 -3.14 -11.82 19.63
N GLY A 251 -4.26 -11.24 20.09
CA GLY A 251 -5.28 -11.90 20.91
C GLY A 251 -5.00 -11.92 22.42
N ASP A 252 -3.96 -11.22 22.90
CA ASP A 252 -3.64 -11.11 24.33
C ASP A 252 -4.26 -9.83 24.91
N ILE A 253 -5.53 -9.93 25.28
CA ILE A 253 -6.34 -8.79 25.74
C ILE A 253 -5.85 -8.25 27.08
N GLU A 254 -5.37 -9.10 27.98
CA GLU A 254 -4.88 -8.68 29.30
C GLU A 254 -3.60 -7.84 29.17
N ALA A 255 -2.64 -8.29 28.34
CA ALA A 255 -1.44 -7.55 28.06
C ALA A 255 -1.75 -6.22 27.33
N ALA A 256 -2.75 -6.22 26.44
CA ALA A 256 -3.21 -5.01 25.76
C ALA A 256 -3.75 -3.98 26.77
N ILE A 257 -4.63 -4.39 27.69
CA ILE A 257 -5.19 -3.53 28.74
C ILE A 257 -4.08 -2.95 29.62
N MET A 258 -3.14 -3.80 30.05
CA MET A 258 -2.03 -3.38 30.92
C MET A 258 -1.15 -2.31 30.25
N ASN A 259 -0.80 -2.50 28.97
CA ASN A 259 0.03 -1.53 28.25
C ASN A 259 -0.74 -0.25 27.91
N ASN A 260 -2.03 -0.34 27.59
CA ASN A 260 -2.86 0.84 27.38
C ASN A 260 -2.97 1.68 28.67
N GLN A 261 -3.07 1.04 29.84
CA GLN A 261 -3.06 1.72 31.13
C GLN A 261 -1.75 2.47 31.37
N LYS A 262 -0.59 1.87 31.08
CA LYS A 262 0.70 2.55 31.19
C LYS A 262 0.78 3.80 30.32
N SER A 263 0.26 3.73 29.09
CA SER A 263 0.15 4.89 28.21
C SER A 263 -0.74 5.98 28.81
N LEU A 264 -1.89 5.60 29.37
CA LEU A 264 -2.84 6.51 29.98
C LEU A 264 -2.24 7.22 31.21
N ASP A 265 -1.54 6.49 32.08
CA ASP A 265 -0.90 7.05 33.28
C ASP A 265 0.13 8.14 32.92
N ILE A 266 0.88 7.94 31.84
CA ILE A 266 1.84 8.94 31.35
C ILE A 266 1.11 10.16 30.77
N TYR A 267 0.07 9.96 29.96
CA TYR A 267 -0.70 11.08 29.43
C TYR A 267 -1.40 11.89 30.53
N GLU A 268 -1.86 11.22 31.60
CA GLU A 268 -2.39 11.85 32.81
C GLU A 268 -1.33 12.70 33.51
N HIS A 269 -0.13 12.14 33.73
CA HIS A 269 0.98 12.88 34.33
C HIS A 269 1.37 14.13 33.55
N LEU A 270 1.34 14.05 32.21
CA LEU A 270 1.68 15.14 31.31
C LEU A 270 0.52 16.14 31.05
N GLY A 271 -0.69 15.84 31.53
CA GLY A 271 -1.88 16.67 31.26
C GLY A 271 -2.31 16.70 29.79
N LEU A 272 -2.00 15.65 29.02
CA LEU A 272 -2.29 15.55 27.59
C LEU A 272 -3.72 15.05 27.34
N ILE A 273 -4.71 15.91 27.59
CA ILE A 273 -6.13 15.55 27.64
C ILE A 273 -6.71 14.92 26.36
N ASP A 274 -6.22 15.30 25.19
CA ASP A 274 -6.67 14.76 23.88
C ASP A 274 -6.22 13.30 23.73
N GLN A 275 -4.94 13.03 24.05
CA GLN A 275 -4.36 11.71 24.03
C GLN A 275 -4.98 10.79 25.10
N MET A 276 -5.29 11.34 26.29
CA MET A 276 -6.04 10.63 27.31
C MET A 276 -7.41 10.18 26.81
N ALA A 277 -8.14 11.05 26.09
CA ALA A 277 -9.44 10.70 25.53
C ALA A 277 -9.34 9.54 24.53
N CYS A 278 -8.37 9.57 23.62
CA CYS A 278 -8.13 8.47 22.67
C CYS A 278 -7.71 7.17 23.38
N ALA A 279 -6.84 7.25 24.40
CA ALA A 279 -6.39 6.07 25.15
C ALA A 279 -7.55 5.42 25.93
N LEU A 280 -8.50 6.22 26.43
CA LEU A 280 -9.70 5.73 27.10
C LEU A 280 -10.72 5.11 26.12
N ASP A 281 -10.87 5.64 24.91
CA ASP A 281 -11.69 5.03 23.85
C ASP A 281 -11.14 3.65 23.47
N ASN A 282 -9.82 3.55 23.27
CA ASN A 282 -9.14 2.27 23.05
C ASN A 282 -9.31 1.31 24.24
N ALA A 283 -9.18 1.81 25.47
CA ALA A 283 -9.42 1.01 26.67
C ALA A 283 -10.83 0.43 26.70
N ALA A 284 -11.83 1.22 26.28
CA ALA A 284 -13.21 0.77 26.24
C ALA A 284 -13.40 -0.40 25.27
N ALA A 285 -12.83 -0.32 24.06
CA ALA A 285 -12.85 -1.42 23.11
C ALA A 285 -12.23 -2.71 23.69
N LEU A 286 -11.06 -2.58 24.35
CA LEU A 286 -10.40 -3.71 25.02
C LEU A 286 -11.26 -4.31 26.15
N TYR A 287 -11.88 -3.47 26.97
CA TYR A 287 -12.75 -3.94 28.05
C TYR A 287 -14.02 -4.62 27.54
N VAL A 288 -14.56 -4.18 26.40
CA VAL A 288 -15.70 -4.85 25.76
C VAL A 288 -15.32 -6.25 25.32
N GLU A 289 -14.16 -6.42 24.70
CA GLU A 289 -13.66 -7.72 24.25
C GLU A 289 -13.30 -8.64 25.42
N TYR A 290 -12.75 -8.07 26.50
CA TYR A 290 -12.53 -8.76 27.76
C TYR A 290 -13.84 -9.15 28.49
N GLY A 291 -14.99 -8.63 28.05
CA GLY A 291 -16.31 -8.92 28.64
C GLY A 291 -16.70 -8.03 29.83
N ASN A 292 -15.98 -6.93 30.08
CA ASN A 292 -16.26 -5.96 31.14
C ASN A 292 -16.90 -4.68 30.60
N VAL A 293 -18.19 -4.78 30.27
CA VAL A 293 -18.98 -3.66 29.71
C VAL A 293 -19.07 -2.46 30.66
N THR A 294 -19.11 -2.69 31.98
CA THR A 294 -19.18 -1.62 32.99
C THR A 294 -17.95 -0.71 32.91
N ARG A 295 -16.74 -1.29 32.93
CA ARG A 295 -15.51 -0.51 32.78
C ARG A 295 -15.40 0.17 31.43
N ALA A 296 -15.86 -0.47 30.36
CA ALA A 296 -15.88 0.15 29.04
C ALA A 296 -16.72 1.44 29.03
N ARG A 297 -17.90 1.41 29.66
CA ARG A 297 -18.77 2.60 29.79
C ARG A 297 -18.09 3.70 30.62
N GLU A 298 -17.48 3.36 31.75
CA GLU A 298 -16.74 4.32 32.57
C GLU A 298 -15.62 5.01 31.78
N CYS A 299 -14.88 4.24 30.97
CA CYS A 299 -13.83 4.77 30.10
C CYS A 299 -14.41 5.74 29.06
N LEU A 300 -15.50 5.39 28.39
CA LEU A 300 -16.14 6.22 27.36
C LEU A 300 -16.71 7.52 27.90
N VAL A 301 -17.36 7.49 29.07
CA VAL A 301 -17.87 8.70 29.74
C VAL A 301 -16.73 9.66 30.05
N ARG A 302 -15.62 9.14 30.60
CA ARG A 302 -14.43 9.94 30.89
C ARG A 302 -13.78 10.46 29.61
N ALA A 303 -13.68 9.63 28.56
CA ALA A 303 -13.12 10.00 27.26
C ALA A 303 -13.91 11.15 26.62
N ALA A 304 -15.25 11.07 26.62
CA ALA A 304 -16.11 12.10 26.06
C ALA A 304 -15.92 13.46 26.75
N GLY A 305 -15.88 13.47 28.09
CA GLY A 305 -15.63 14.69 28.86
C GLY A 305 -14.28 15.34 28.55
N LEU A 306 -13.23 14.53 28.35
CA LEU A 306 -11.90 15.02 27.97
C LEU A 306 -11.86 15.54 26.53
N ALA A 307 -12.53 14.86 25.58
CA ALA A 307 -12.61 15.30 24.19
C ALA A 307 -13.37 16.62 24.04
N GLU A 308 -14.43 16.82 24.83
CA GLU A 308 -15.15 18.10 24.92
C GLU A 308 -14.26 19.23 25.45
N GLN A 309 -13.50 18.97 26.53
CA GLN A 309 -12.54 19.94 27.07
C GLN A 309 -11.44 20.28 26.05
N ALA A 310 -10.97 19.28 25.30
CA ALA A 310 -9.98 19.46 24.24
C ALA A 310 -10.54 20.16 22.98
N LYS A 311 -11.87 20.35 22.88
CA LYS A 311 -12.57 20.92 21.71
C LYS A 311 -12.28 20.15 20.41
N ARG A 312 -12.23 18.82 20.51
CA ARG A 312 -11.92 17.91 19.40
C ARG A 312 -13.19 17.23 18.90
N ASP A 313 -14.00 17.96 18.13
CA ASP A 313 -15.30 17.49 17.65
C ASP A 313 -15.23 16.15 16.90
N GLY A 314 -14.16 15.89 16.13
CA GLY A 314 -13.96 14.62 15.42
C GLY A 314 -13.65 13.44 16.35
N THR A 315 -12.83 13.65 17.38
CA THR A 315 -12.53 12.64 18.41
C THR A 315 -13.80 12.34 19.23
N LEU A 316 -14.55 13.37 19.58
CA LEU A 316 -15.82 13.24 20.28
C LEU A 316 -16.86 12.43 19.47
N ALA A 317 -16.95 12.66 18.15
CA ALA A 317 -17.83 11.89 17.28
C ALA A 317 -17.50 10.38 17.29
N SER A 318 -16.20 10.04 17.26
CA SER A 318 -15.73 8.65 17.35
C SER A 318 -16.10 8.02 18.69
N ILE A 319 -15.79 8.69 19.81
CA ILE A 319 -16.09 8.19 21.16
C ILE A 319 -17.59 7.97 21.34
N LYS A 320 -18.43 8.89 20.84
CA LYS A 320 -19.89 8.77 20.89
C LYS A 320 -20.39 7.58 20.07
N ALA A 321 -19.76 7.27 18.95
CA ALA A 321 -20.07 6.08 18.16
C ALA A 321 -19.70 4.79 18.92
N SER A 322 -18.50 4.74 19.52
CA SER A 322 -18.09 3.63 20.40
C SER A 322 -19.08 3.44 21.56
N GLU A 323 -19.50 4.53 22.20
CA GLU A 323 -20.49 4.51 23.28
C GLU A 323 -21.81 3.88 22.85
N ALA A 324 -22.33 4.27 21.68
CA ALA A 324 -23.56 3.68 21.14
C ALA A 324 -23.44 2.17 20.90
N GLU A 325 -22.31 1.70 20.38
CA GLU A 325 -22.07 0.27 20.14
C GLU A 325 -21.94 -0.54 21.44
N VAL A 326 -21.32 0.04 22.48
CA VAL A 326 -21.24 -0.61 23.80
C VAL A 326 -22.63 -0.69 24.44
N LEU A 327 -23.41 0.39 24.38
CA LEU A 327 -24.77 0.43 24.92
C LEU A 327 -25.72 -0.51 24.18
N ALA A 328 -25.49 -0.76 22.89
CA ALA A 328 -26.28 -1.71 22.10
C ALA A 328 -26.24 -3.15 22.65
N LYS A 329 -25.24 -3.49 23.49
CA LYS A 329 -25.17 -4.78 24.20
C LYS A 329 -26.02 -4.82 25.48
N GLY A 330 -26.62 -3.69 25.88
CA GLY A 330 -27.41 -3.50 27.10
C GLY A 330 -28.78 -2.91 26.80
N ASP A 331 -29.02 -1.67 27.25
CA ASP A 331 -30.32 -0.99 27.12
C ASP A 331 -30.51 -0.40 25.71
N LEU A 332 -31.55 -0.88 25.02
CA LEU A 332 -31.90 -0.48 23.65
C LEU A 332 -32.22 1.02 23.52
N ALA A 333 -32.86 1.61 24.54
CA ALA A 333 -33.27 3.01 24.50
C ALA A 333 -32.06 3.94 24.65
N GLU A 334 -31.17 3.63 25.59
CA GLU A 334 -29.89 4.36 25.75
C GLU A 334 -29.02 4.23 24.50
N ALA A 335 -28.93 3.03 23.91
CA ALA A 335 -28.16 2.80 22.69
C ALA A 335 -28.68 3.63 21.50
N LEU A 336 -29.99 3.77 21.38
CA LEU A 336 -30.61 4.51 20.29
C LEU A 336 -30.41 6.02 20.43
N ASP A 337 -30.48 6.55 21.65
CA ASP A 337 -30.19 7.97 21.92
C ASP A 337 -28.71 8.28 21.66
N ALA A 338 -27.81 7.41 22.13
CA ALA A 338 -26.38 7.52 21.88
C ALA A 338 -26.05 7.47 20.37
N ALA A 339 -26.66 6.55 19.62
CA ALA A 339 -26.47 6.45 18.17
C ALA A 339 -26.94 7.72 17.42
N GLN A 340 -28.05 8.32 17.85
CA GLN A 340 -28.56 9.57 17.27
C GLN A 340 -27.64 10.77 17.58
N SER A 341 -27.15 10.83 18.82
CA SER A 341 -26.17 11.83 19.23
C SER A 341 -24.89 11.71 18.40
N ALA A 342 -24.32 10.50 18.30
CA ALA A 342 -23.13 10.20 17.50
C ALA A 342 -23.32 10.57 16.02
N LEU A 343 -24.47 10.21 15.43
CA LEU A 343 -24.81 10.55 14.05
C LEU A 343 -24.82 12.06 13.81
N LYS A 344 -25.36 12.85 14.74
CA LYS A 344 -25.38 14.32 14.65
C LYS A 344 -23.96 14.89 14.65
N PHE A 345 -23.07 14.38 15.50
CA PHE A 345 -21.68 14.80 15.52
C PHE A 345 -20.94 14.39 14.25
N ALA A 346 -21.08 13.14 13.79
CA ALA A 346 -20.47 12.65 12.56
C ALA A 346 -20.82 13.51 11.34
N ARG A 347 -22.09 13.92 11.22
CA ARG A 347 -22.56 14.85 10.18
C ARG A 347 -21.94 16.24 10.29
N LYS A 348 -21.85 16.77 11.51
CA LYS A 348 -21.25 18.10 11.77
C LYS A 348 -19.81 18.17 11.28
N VAL A 349 -19.06 17.07 11.39
CA VAL A 349 -17.64 16.99 11.00
C VAL A 349 -17.40 16.27 9.67
N ASP A 350 -18.45 15.98 8.89
CA ASP A 350 -18.42 15.27 7.60
C ASP A 350 -17.66 13.92 7.63
N GLN A 351 -17.81 13.15 8.72
CA GLN A 351 -17.24 11.81 8.85
C GLN A 351 -18.21 10.74 8.29
N VAL A 352 -18.16 10.54 6.97
CA VAL A 352 -19.05 9.64 6.22
C VAL A 352 -19.10 8.21 6.78
N ASP A 353 -17.96 7.63 7.12
CA ASP A 353 -17.90 6.25 7.63
C ASP A 353 -18.59 6.13 8.99
N ALA A 354 -18.39 7.11 9.88
CA ALA A 354 -19.03 7.15 11.19
C ALA A 354 -20.55 7.35 11.05
N GLU A 355 -20.97 8.20 10.11
CA GLU A 355 -22.39 8.38 9.77
C GLU A 355 -23.03 7.07 9.28
N ILE A 356 -22.41 6.38 8.31
CA ILE A 356 -22.90 5.10 7.79
C ILE A 356 -22.99 4.06 8.91
N ARG A 357 -21.95 3.95 9.76
CA ARG A 357 -21.95 3.04 10.91
C ARG A 357 -23.14 3.31 11.85
N MET A 358 -23.40 4.57 12.18
CA MET A 358 -24.51 4.94 13.08
C MET A 358 -25.88 4.74 12.44
N LEU A 359 -26.04 4.97 11.14
CA LEU A 359 -27.28 4.66 10.41
C LEU A 359 -27.55 3.15 10.38
N VAL A 360 -26.53 2.34 10.16
CA VAL A 360 -26.60 0.87 10.22
C VAL A 360 -26.97 0.40 11.62
N LEU A 361 -26.27 0.88 12.66
CA LEU A 361 -26.56 0.54 14.05
C LEU A 361 -27.99 0.95 14.45
N THR A 362 -28.42 2.14 14.07
CA THR A 362 -29.79 2.63 14.29
C THR A 362 -30.81 1.71 13.61
N GLY A 363 -30.50 1.24 12.40
CA GLY A 363 -31.27 0.24 11.68
C GLY A 363 -31.41 -1.07 12.46
N GLU A 364 -30.29 -1.62 12.93
CA GLU A 364 -30.26 -2.86 13.72
C GLU A 364 -31.07 -2.74 15.02
N LEU A 365 -30.83 -1.67 15.80
CA LEU A 365 -31.52 -1.43 17.07
C LEU A 365 -33.04 -1.28 16.89
N ARG A 366 -33.48 -0.64 15.80
CA ARG A 366 -34.91 -0.44 15.52
C ARG A 366 -35.58 -1.68 14.93
N MET A 367 -34.85 -2.67 14.42
CA MET A 367 -35.45 -3.72 13.58
C MET A 367 -36.56 -4.49 14.30
N LYS A 368 -36.37 -4.81 15.58
CA LYS A 368 -37.40 -5.51 16.40
C LYS A 368 -38.56 -4.61 16.84
N ALA A 369 -38.31 -3.32 17.08
CA ALA A 369 -39.30 -2.39 17.64
C ALA A 369 -40.11 -1.64 16.57
N ASN A 370 -39.48 -1.27 15.46
CA ASN A 370 -40.07 -0.52 14.36
C ASN A 370 -39.32 -0.81 13.04
N GLY A 371 -39.68 -1.92 12.39
CA GLY A 371 -39.06 -2.36 11.14
C GLY A 371 -39.10 -1.32 10.02
N ALA A 372 -40.13 -0.47 9.94
CA ALA A 372 -40.22 0.57 8.92
C ALA A 372 -39.19 1.70 9.15
N ALA A 373 -38.98 2.11 10.41
CA ALA A 373 -37.92 3.06 10.76
C ALA A 373 -36.52 2.45 10.62
N ALA A 374 -36.37 1.16 10.91
CA ALA A 374 -35.13 0.42 10.69
C ALA A 374 -34.72 0.40 9.21
N ARG A 375 -35.63 -0.02 8.32
CA ARG A 375 -35.38 -0.09 6.87
C ARG A 375 -35.04 1.28 6.27
N ARG A 376 -35.67 2.36 6.74
CA ARG A 376 -35.30 3.73 6.33
C ARG A 376 -33.85 4.07 6.69
N SER A 377 -33.39 3.68 7.89
CA SER A 377 -32.02 3.96 8.34
C SER A 377 -31.00 3.18 7.50
N PHE A 378 -31.29 1.91 7.17
CA PHE A 378 -30.45 1.12 6.25
C PHE A 378 -30.47 1.66 4.80
N GLN A 379 -31.61 2.15 4.32
CA GLN A 379 -31.71 2.76 2.99
C GLN A 379 -30.88 4.04 2.88
N GLU A 380 -30.93 4.89 3.90
CA GLU A 380 -30.12 6.09 4.00
C GLU A 380 -28.62 5.75 4.03
N ALA A 381 -28.22 4.76 4.84
CA ALA A 381 -26.84 4.26 4.86
C ALA A 381 -26.39 3.76 3.48
N ARG A 382 -27.25 3.00 2.79
CA ARG A 382 -26.97 2.47 1.44
C ARG A 382 -26.78 3.59 0.44
N GLN A 383 -27.68 4.57 0.40
CA GLN A 383 -27.59 5.69 -0.55
C GLN A 383 -26.31 6.49 -0.34
N LEU A 384 -25.98 6.79 0.91
CA LEU A 384 -24.74 7.49 1.24
C LEU A 384 -23.49 6.67 0.86
N ALA A 385 -23.53 5.35 1.05
CA ALA A 385 -22.45 4.45 0.64
C ALA A 385 -22.31 4.35 -0.89
N GLU A 386 -23.42 4.28 -1.63
CA GLU A 386 -23.43 4.26 -3.11
C GLU A 386 -22.70 5.49 -3.69
N GLU A 387 -22.86 6.65 -3.05
CA GLU A 387 -22.27 7.92 -3.52
C GLU A 387 -20.85 8.15 -3.01
N ARG A 388 -20.58 7.89 -1.72
CA ARG A 388 -19.37 8.37 -1.03
C ARG A 388 -18.49 7.28 -0.43
N ALA A 389 -19.01 6.06 -0.22
CA ALA A 389 -18.24 4.96 0.39
C ALA A 389 -18.66 3.56 -0.13
N PRO A 390 -18.47 3.24 -1.42
CA PRO A 390 -19.02 2.00 -2.02
C PRO A 390 -18.48 0.71 -1.40
N HIS A 391 -17.27 0.77 -0.83
CA HIS A 391 -16.64 -0.35 -0.12
C HIS A 391 -17.44 -0.82 1.11
N LEU A 392 -18.34 0.01 1.66
CA LEU A 392 -19.19 -0.34 2.80
C LEU A 392 -20.51 -1.03 2.41
N LEU A 393 -20.88 -1.07 1.11
CA LEU A 393 -22.15 -1.64 0.66
C LEU A 393 -22.35 -3.09 1.07
N ARG A 394 -21.29 -3.90 1.00
CA ARG A 394 -21.34 -5.30 1.46
C ARG A 394 -21.69 -5.40 2.94
N VAL A 395 -21.05 -4.59 3.78
CA VAL A 395 -21.29 -4.58 5.23
C VAL A 395 -22.72 -4.13 5.52
N ILE A 396 -23.22 -3.11 4.81
CA ILE A 396 -24.60 -2.64 4.97
C ILE A 396 -25.60 -3.76 4.65
N PHE A 397 -25.45 -4.43 3.49
CA PHE A 397 -26.35 -5.52 3.10
C PHE A 397 -26.25 -6.74 4.02
N ASP A 398 -25.06 -7.12 4.48
CA ASP A 398 -24.85 -8.23 5.42
C ASP A 398 -25.49 -7.95 6.79
N ARG A 399 -25.24 -6.77 7.37
CA ARG A 399 -25.83 -6.39 8.66
C ARG A 399 -27.35 -6.22 8.57
N TRP A 400 -27.85 -5.65 7.47
CA TRP A 400 -29.29 -5.57 7.23
C TRP A 400 -29.92 -6.97 7.06
N SER A 401 -29.27 -7.87 6.32
CA SER A 401 -29.71 -9.26 6.17
C SER A 401 -29.85 -9.96 7.51
N ARG A 402 -28.83 -9.87 8.38
CA ARG A 402 -28.86 -10.48 9.73
C ARG A 402 -29.95 -9.87 10.61
N ALA A 403 -30.14 -8.55 10.53
CA ALA A 403 -31.21 -7.88 11.26
C ALA A 403 -32.60 -8.35 10.81
N ALA A 404 -32.81 -8.51 9.50
CA ALA A 404 -34.06 -9.04 8.95
C ALA A 404 -34.29 -10.51 9.37
N GLU A 405 -33.26 -11.35 9.29
CA GLU A 405 -33.30 -12.76 9.71
C GLU A 405 -33.66 -12.90 11.20
N ALA A 406 -33.07 -12.05 12.07
CA ALA A 406 -33.37 -12.03 13.50
C ALA A 406 -34.83 -11.65 13.84
N THR A 407 -35.59 -11.13 12.87
CA THR A 407 -37.03 -10.84 12.99
C THR A 407 -37.93 -11.85 12.26
N GLY A 408 -37.35 -12.90 11.66
CA GLY A 408 -38.08 -13.95 10.94
C GLY A 408 -38.43 -13.60 9.48
N ASP A 409 -38.02 -12.44 8.97
CA ASP A 409 -38.24 -12.02 7.57
C ASP A 409 -37.20 -12.69 6.65
N SER A 410 -37.36 -14.01 6.48
CA SER A 410 -36.42 -14.87 5.74
C SER A 410 -36.31 -14.47 4.25
N ASP A 411 -37.39 -13.96 3.67
CA ASP A 411 -37.42 -13.52 2.27
C ASP A 411 -36.66 -12.21 2.06
N GLU A 412 -36.78 -11.25 2.97
CA GLU A 412 -35.93 -10.06 2.94
C GLU A 412 -34.47 -10.39 3.23
N ALA A 413 -34.20 -11.20 4.26
CA ALA A 413 -32.85 -11.65 4.59
C ALA A 413 -32.17 -12.31 3.38
N LEU A 414 -32.84 -13.28 2.73
CA LEU A 414 -32.28 -13.95 1.56
C LEU A 414 -32.06 -12.97 0.39
N ARG A 415 -32.97 -12.02 0.17
CA ARG A 415 -32.81 -11.00 -0.87
C ARG A 415 -31.62 -10.08 -0.60
N LEU A 416 -31.43 -9.66 0.65
CA LEU A 416 -30.32 -8.81 1.08
C LEU A 416 -28.99 -9.58 1.07
N ALA A 417 -28.98 -10.85 1.49
CA ALA A 417 -27.82 -11.72 1.36
C ALA A 417 -27.43 -11.93 -0.12
N ARG A 418 -28.41 -12.10 -1.01
CA ARG A 418 -28.17 -12.10 -2.46
C ARG A 418 -27.63 -10.76 -2.95
N ARG A 419 -28.14 -9.63 -2.46
CA ARG A 419 -27.59 -8.30 -2.79
C ARG A 419 -26.16 -8.13 -2.27
N ALA A 420 -25.84 -8.64 -1.08
CA ALA A 420 -24.48 -8.68 -0.54
C ALA A 420 -23.54 -9.61 -1.34
N LEU A 421 -24.10 -10.60 -2.04
CA LEU A 421 -23.37 -11.44 -3.00
C LEU A 421 -23.30 -10.80 -4.38
N GLU A 422 -24.32 -10.07 -4.83
CA GLU A 422 -24.35 -9.32 -6.10
C GLU A 422 -23.42 -8.12 -6.08
N THR A 423 -23.09 -7.57 -4.90
CA THR A 423 -21.98 -6.62 -4.76
C THR A 423 -20.62 -7.27 -5.04
N VAL A 424 -20.56 -8.61 -5.16
CA VAL A 424 -19.45 -9.37 -5.72
C VAL A 424 -19.84 -9.83 -7.13
N ARG A 425 -19.36 -9.14 -8.18
CA ARG A 425 -19.66 -9.49 -9.58
C ARG A 425 -19.23 -10.94 -9.87
N MET A 426 -20.14 -11.77 -10.40
CA MET A 426 -19.89 -13.14 -10.85
C MET A 426 -20.32 -13.29 -12.32
N SER A 427 -19.47 -13.86 -13.18
CA SER A 427 -19.79 -14.11 -14.59
C SER A 427 -20.73 -15.31 -14.74
N ARG A 428 -21.69 -15.24 -15.67
CA ARG A 428 -22.65 -16.33 -15.97
C ARG A 428 -22.24 -17.22 -17.15
N LEU A 429 -21.09 -16.95 -17.77
CA LEU A 429 -20.62 -17.68 -18.94
C LEU A 429 -20.33 -19.15 -18.63
N THR A 430 -20.61 -20.02 -19.61
CA THR A 430 -20.18 -21.43 -19.62
C THR A 430 -19.25 -21.68 -20.80
N ALA A 431 -18.43 -22.73 -20.73
CA ALA A 431 -17.53 -23.09 -21.84
C ALA A 431 -18.28 -23.40 -23.14
N ASP A 432 -19.47 -24.02 -23.06
CA ASP A 432 -20.30 -24.32 -24.23
C ASP A 432 -20.87 -23.05 -24.86
N LEU A 433 -21.37 -22.12 -24.06
CA LEU A 433 -21.87 -20.85 -24.54
C LEU A 433 -20.76 -20.04 -25.23
N VAL A 434 -19.56 -19.97 -24.62
CA VAL A 434 -18.42 -19.30 -25.24
C VAL A 434 -18.07 -19.93 -26.59
N ARG A 435 -18.00 -21.28 -26.68
CA ARG A 435 -17.76 -21.99 -27.94
C ARG A 435 -18.81 -21.69 -29.00
N GLU A 436 -20.08 -21.67 -28.63
CA GLU A 436 -21.17 -21.34 -29.53
C GLU A 436 -21.03 -19.91 -30.08
N ARG A 437 -20.72 -18.93 -29.22
CA ARG A 437 -20.65 -17.51 -29.56
C ARG A 437 -19.49 -17.14 -30.48
N VAL A 438 -18.43 -17.94 -30.52
CA VAL A 438 -17.24 -17.69 -31.36
C VAL A 438 -17.16 -18.55 -32.61
N ARG A 439 -18.11 -19.50 -32.78
CA ARG A 439 -18.09 -20.48 -33.85
C ARG A 439 -17.97 -19.85 -35.24
N GLY A 440 -17.07 -20.36 -36.06
CA GLY A 440 -16.84 -19.88 -37.43
C GLY A 440 -16.04 -18.58 -37.50
N THR A 441 -15.42 -18.13 -36.40
CA THR A 441 -14.55 -16.94 -36.37
C THR A 441 -13.14 -17.30 -35.93
N ILE A 442 -12.19 -16.36 -36.07
CA ILE A 442 -10.82 -16.53 -35.57
C ILE A 442 -10.79 -16.73 -34.03
N LEU A 443 -11.80 -16.25 -33.31
CA LEU A 443 -11.89 -16.38 -31.85
C LEU A 443 -12.11 -17.83 -31.39
N GLU A 444 -12.59 -18.72 -32.28
CA GLU A 444 -12.67 -20.16 -32.03
C GLU A 444 -11.29 -20.80 -31.83
N ARG A 445 -10.21 -20.13 -32.26
CA ARG A 445 -8.83 -20.58 -32.07
C ARG A 445 -8.20 -20.10 -30.76
N VAL A 446 -8.92 -19.36 -29.94
CA VAL A 446 -8.47 -19.00 -28.58
C VAL A 446 -8.62 -20.22 -27.67
N GLY A 447 -7.49 -20.68 -27.13
CA GLY A 447 -7.40 -21.90 -26.32
C GLY A 447 -6.87 -23.10 -27.09
N ASP A 448 -7.02 -24.30 -26.50
CA ASP A 448 -6.47 -25.57 -27.00
C ASP A 448 -4.97 -25.48 -27.35
N THR A 449 -4.23 -24.73 -26.56
CA THR A 449 -2.81 -24.44 -26.82
C THR A 449 -1.92 -25.66 -26.57
N PRO A 450 -0.76 -25.78 -27.25
CA PRO A 450 0.14 -26.92 -27.09
C PRO A 450 0.70 -27.07 -25.66
N LEU A 451 0.92 -28.32 -25.24
CA LEU A 451 1.65 -28.67 -24.02
C LEU A 451 2.86 -29.53 -24.42
N ILE A 452 4.07 -29.02 -24.16
CA ILE A 452 5.32 -29.57 -24.71
C ILE A 452 6.30 -29.90 -23.57
N PRO A 453 6.94 -31.08 -23.54
CA PRO A 453 7.97 -31.38 -22.54
C PRO A 453 9.27 -30.61 -22.82
N LEU A 454 9.98 -30.21 -21.76
CA LEU A 454 11.34 -29.67 -21.87
C LEU A 454 12.37 -30.78 -21.66
N HIS A 455 13.30 -30.96 -22.60
CA HIS A 455 14.22 -32.10 -22.58
C HIS A 455 15.63 -31.75 -22.12
N ARG A 456 16.12 -30.56 -22.45
CA ARG A 456 17.50 -30.13 -22.17
C ARG A 456 17.58 -29.27 -20.93
N VAL A 457 16.73 -28.26 -20.83
CA VAL A 457 16.66 -27.34 -19.68
C VAL A 457 16.22 -28.09 -18.42
N GLY A 458 15.37 -29.11 -18.57
CA GLY A 458 14.89 -29.97 -17.48
C GLY A 458 15.76 -31.21 -17.18
N ALA A 459 16.87 -31.41 -17.90
CA ALA A 459 17.66 -32.63 -17.77
C ALA A 459 18.25 -32.80 -16.36
N GLY A 460 18.07 -33.99 -15.77
CA GLY A 460 18.62 -34.34 -14.46
C GLY A 460 17.82 -33.82 -13.25
N LEU A 461 16.66 -33.21 -13.47
CA LEU A 461 15.75 -32.80 -12.39
C LEU A 461 14.94 -33.98 -11.86
N ARG A 462 14.38 -33.83 -10.65
CA ARG A 462 13.51 -34.85 -10.03
C ARG A 462 12.12 -34.88 -10.67
N GLY A 463 11.64 -33.72 -11.12
CA GLY A 463 10.36 -33.56 -11.80
C GLY A 463 10.50 -33.29 -13.30
N ASP A 464 9.56 -33.82 -14.09
CA ASP A 464 9.49 -33.58 -15.53
C ASP A 464 8.78 -32.24 -15.80
N LEU A 465 9.48 -31.34 -16.51
CA LEU A 465 8.94 -30.03 -16.89
C LEU A 465 8.16 -30.10 -18.21
N TRP A 466 6.96 -29.53 -18.20
CA TRP A 466 6.11 -29.35 -19.38
C TRP A 466 5.66 -27.90 -19.48
N VAL A 467 5.71 -27.32 -20.65
CA VAL A 467 5.33 -25.92 -20.90
C VAL A 467 4.03 -25.83 -21.69
N LYS A 468 3.10 -25.02 -21.18
CA LYS A 468 1.83 -24.68 -21.83
C LYS A 468 2.04 -23.40 -22.64
N ILE A 469 2.04 -23.52 -23.98
CA ILE A 469 2.47 -22.47 -24.91
C ILE A 469 1.31 -21.54 -25.26
N GLU A 470 1.05 -20.52 -24.44
CA GLU A 470 -0.05 -19.58 -24.68
C GLU A 470 0.24 -18.54 -25.78
N SER A 471 1.47 -18.48 -26.29
CA SER A 471 1.79 -17.72 -27.50
C SER A 471 1.16 -18.29 -28.77
N ALA A 472 0.64 -19.52 -28.72
CA ALA A 472 -0.07 -20.17 -29.83
C ALA A 472 -1.52 -19.68 -30.02
N ASN A 473 -2.06 -18.87 -29.10
CA ASN A 473 -3.34 -18.21 -29.32
C ASN A 473 -3.25 -17.23 -30.51
N PRO A 474 -4.34 -16.93 -31.24
CA PRO A 474 -4.30 -16.16 -32.49
C PRO A 474 -3.82 -14.71 -32.34
N GLY A 475 -4.12 -14.08 -31.21
CA GLY A 475 -3.60 -12.78 -30.78
C GLY A 475 -2.23 -12.86 -30.10
N GLY A 476 -1.66 -14.07 -29.97
CA GLY A 476 -0.26 -14.35 -29.64
C GLY A 476 0.08 -14.34 -28.14
N SER A 477 -0.90 -14.45 -27.25
CA SER A 477 -0.65 -14.53 -25.81
C SER A 477 -1.79 -15.17 -25.02
N VAL A 478 -1.51 -15.46 -23.74
CA VAL A 478 -2.49 -15.92 -22.74
C VAL A 478 -3.68 -14.97 -22.56
N LYS A 479 -3.51 -13.68 -22.89
CA LYS A 479 -4.53 -12.65 -22.66
C LYS A 479 -5.70 -12.73 -23.64
N ASP A 480 -5.56 -13.49 -24.72
CA ASP A 480 -6.65 -13.77 -25.65
C ASP A 480 -7.84 -14.43 -24.93
N ARG A 481 -7.57 -15.30 -23.94
CA ARG A 481 -8.59 -15.97 -23.14
C ARG A 481 -9.41 -14.99 -22.32
N PRO A 482 -8.85 -14.22 -21.36
CA PRO A 482 -9.65 -13.28 -20.59
C PRO A 482 -10.21 -12.15 -21.47
N GLY A 483 -9.49 -11.69 -22.49
CA GLY A 483 -10.00 -10.67 -23.42
C GLY A 483 -11.30 -11.12 -24.09
N LEU A 484 -11.34 -12.36 -24.59
CA LEU A 484 -12.56 -12.95 -25.16
C LEU A 484 -13.68 -13.05 -24.14
N TRP A 485 -13.39 -13.65 -22.97
CA TRP A 485 -14.40 -13.93 -21.96
C TRP A 485 -15.00 -12.66 -21.36
N MET A 486 -14.19 -11.62 -21.10
CA MET A 486 -14.69 -10.36 -20.53
C MET A 486 -15.61 -9.60 -21.49
N VAL A 487 -15.32 -9.62 -22.80
CA VAL A 487 -16.19 -8.98 -23.80
C VAL A 487 -17.49 -9.76 -23.96
N LEU A 488 -17.43 -11.09 -24.06
CA LEU A 488 -18.65 -11.91 -24.12
C LEU A 488 -19.49 -11.78 -22.85
N ASP A 489 -18.88 -11.69 -21.67
CA ASP A 489 -19.59 -11.47 -20.40
C ASP A 489 -20.34 -10.15 -20.42
N ALA A 490 -19.69 -9.08 -20.88
CA ALA A 490 -20.32 -7.77 -21.01
C ALA A 490 -21.43 -7.73 -22.09
N GLU A 491 -21.35 -8.56 -23.13
CA GLU A 491 -22.44 -8.74 -24.09
C GLU A 491 -23.63 -9.49 -23.47
N GLU A 492 -23.37 -10.60 -22.76
CA GLU A 492 -24.41 -11.43 -22.15
C GLU A 492 -25.15 -10.70 -21.02
N GLU A 493 -24.45 -9.85 -20.26
CA GLU A 493 -25.07 -8.99 -19.26
C GLU A 493 -25.76 -7.76 -19.88
N GLY A 494 -25.73 -7.61 -21.21
CA GLY A 494 -26.38 -6.52 -21.94
C GLY A 494 -25.74 -5.14 -21.73
N TRP A 495 -24.50 -5.09 -21.22
CA TRP A 495 -23.78 -3.85 -20.97
C TRP A 495 -23.26 -3.24 -22.27
N LEU A 496 -22.86 -4.09 -23.22
CA LEU A 496 -22.42 -3.68 -24.54
C LEU A 496 -23.61 -3.60 -25.50
N GLY A 497 -23.70 -2.45 -26.18
CA GLY A 497 -24.66 -2.20 -27.26
C GLY A 497 -24.00 -1.37 -28.35
N ARG A 498 -24.67 -1.19 -29.51
CA ARG A 498 -24.09 -0.56 -30.72
C ARG A 498 -23.51 0.85 -30.55
N ARG A 499 -23.80 1.54 -29.44
CA ARG A 499 -23.34 2.92 -29.15
C ARG A 499 -22.24 3.00 -28.10
N ARG A 500 -21.96 1.91 -27.38
CA ARG A 500 -21.01 1.89 -26.29
C ARG A 500 -19.63 1.46 -26.77
N VAL A 501 -18.61 1.99 -26.11
CA VAL A 501 -17.20 1.75 -26.40
C VAL A 501 -16.61 0.88 -25.29
N VAL A 502 -15.93 -0.20 -25.66
CA VAL A 502 -15.15 -0.99 -24.71
C VAL A 502 -13.96 -0.16 -24.27
N LEU A 503 -13.72 -0.08 -22.97
CA LEU A 503 -12.60 0.63 -22.37
C LEU A 503 -11.82 -0.34 -21.47
N ASP A 504 -10.50 -0.31 -21.53
CA ASP A 504 -9.65 -0.99 -20.55
C ASP A 504 -8.28 -0.29 -20.39
N ALA A 505 -7.56 -0.64 -19.33
CA ALA A 505 -6.18 -0.24 -19.07
C ALA A 505 -5.26 -1.46 -19.14
N THR A 506 -4.15 -1.35 -19.89
CA THR A 506 -3.30 -2.52 -20.15
C THR A 506 -1.82 -2.19 -20.26
N SER A 507 -0.98 -3.16 -19.86
CA SER A 507 0.45 -3.17 -20.13
C SER A 507 0.80 -3.72 -21.53
N GLY A 508 -0.17 -4.21 -22.30
CA GLY A 508 0.01 -4.50 -23.73
C GLY A 508 -0.78 -5.71 -24.26
N ASN A 509 -0.51 -6.91 -23.74
CA ASN A 509 -1.09 -8.15 -24.30
C ASN A 509 -2.62 -8.21 -24.22
N THR A 510 -3.21 -7.72 -23.12
CA THR A 510 -4.68 -7.61 -23.01
C THR A 510 -5.25 -6.61 -24.01
N GLY A 511 -4.51 -5.54 -24.34
CA GLY A 511 -4.91 -4.60 -25.37
C GLY A 511 -4.98 -5.24 -26.76
N VAL A 512 -3.98 -6.06 -27.12
CA VAL A 512 -4.00 -6.83 -28.37
C VAL A 512 -5.17 -7.81 -28.42
N ALA A 513 -5.40 -8.55 -27.32
CA ALA A 513 -6.50 -9.49 -27.20
C ALA A 513 -7.87 -8.81 -27.36
N LEU A 514 -8.11 -7.73 -26.61
CA LEU A 514 -9.35 -6.96 -26.69
C LEU A 514 -9.53 -6.36 -28.08
N ALA A 515 -8.48 -5.84 -28.72
CA ALA A 515 -8.57 -5.28 -30.06
C ALA A 515 -9.02 -6.33 -31.08
N MET A 516 -8.41 -7.52 -31.06
CA MET A 516 -8.82 -8.64 -31.91
C MET A 516 -10.28 -9.05 -31.65
N VAL A 517 -10.67 -9.18 -30.38
CA VAL A 517 -12.04 -9.58 -29.99
C VAL A 517 -13.04 -8.52 -30.44
N CYS A 518 -12.82 -7.25 -30.12
CA CYS A 518 -13.69 -6.14 -30.50
C CYS A 518 -13.81 -6.00 -32.03
N ALA A 519 -12.73 -6.22 -32.79
CA ALA A 519 -12.77 -6.21 -34.26
C ALA A 519 -13.71 -7.29 -34.81
N VAL A 520 -13.68 -8.50 -34.25
CA VAL A 520 -14.56 -9.61 -34.68
C VAL A 520 -16.00 -9.41 -34.19
N ARG A 521 -16.18 -8.90 -32.97
CA ARG A 521 -17.50 -8.68 -32.35
C ARG A 521 -18.19 -7.39 -32.80
N GLY A 522 -17.48 -6.51 -33.50
CA GLY A 522 -18.01 -5.24 -34.01
C GLY A 522 -18.15 -4.14 -32.95
N HIS A 523 -17.34 -4.18 -31.90
CA HIS A 523 -17.32 -3.14 -30.85
C HIS A 523 -16.19 -2.14 -31.08
N ALA A 524 -16.44 -0.86 -30.78
CA ALA A 524 -15.36 0.11 -30.68
C ALA A 524 -14.53 -0.13 -29.41
N LEU A 525 -13.23 0.12 -29.48
CA LEU A 525 -12.29 -0.08 -28.38
C LEU A 525 -11.39 1.14 -28.17
N GLU A 526 -11.36 1.63 -26.94
CA GLU A 526 -10.38 2.59 -26.44
C GLU A 526 -9.49 1.92 -25.38
N LEU A 527 -8.17 2.11 -25.46
CA LEU A 527 -7.20 1.52 -24.55
C LEU A 527 -6.33 2.59 -23.91
N CYS A 528 -6.36 2.66 -22.58
CA CYS A 528 -5.37 3.41 -21.81
C CYS A 528 -4.08 2.58 -21.73
N ILE A 529 -2.97 3.10 -22.26
CA ILE A 529 -1.70 2.39 -22.35
C ILE A 529 -0.51 3.31 -22.04
N PRO A 530 0.45 2.90 -21.20
CA PRO A 530 1.65 3.70 -20.93
C PRO A 530 2.49 3.87 -22.19
N ASP A 531 3.08 5.04 -22.39
CA ASP A 531 3.86 5.29 -23.61
C ASP A 531 5.18 4.48 -23.68
N LYS A 532 5.65 3.88 -22.59
CA LYS A 532 6.84 3.02 -22.61
C LYS A 532 6.62 1.60 -23.16
N VAL A 533 5.38 1.18 -23.40
CA VAL A 533 5.08 -0.16 -23.92
C VAL A 533 5.70 -0.35 -25.32
N SER A 534 6.16 -1.58 -25.61
CA SER A 534 6.78 -1.97 -26.90
C SER A 534 6.01 -1.48 -28.12
N LEU A 535 6.75 -1.11 -29.17
CA LEU A 535 6.18 -0.60 -30.41
C LEU A 535 5.29 -1.63 -31.12
N GLU A 536 5.69 -2.89 -31.09
CA GLU A 536 4.99 -4.04 -31.67
C GLU A 536 3.56 -4.11 -31.16
N ARG A 537 3.37 -4.10 -29.84
CA ARG A 537 2.04 -4.19 -29.22
C ARG A 537 1.14 -3.02 -29.58
N LYS A 538 1.66 -1.78 -29.58
CA LYS A 538 0.89 -0.60 -30.01
C LYS A 538 0.47 -0.69 -31.47
N ARG A 539 1.36 -1.16 -32.35
CA ARG A 539 1.08 -1.33 -33.78
C ARG A 539 0.03 -2.42 -34.03
N ILE A 540 0.16 -3.56 -33.36
CA ILE A 540 -0.81 -4.66 -33.49
C ILE A 540 -2.19 -4.21 -33.01
N ALA A 541 -2.29 -3.57 -31.83
CA ALA A 541 -3.58 -3.09 -31.32
C ALA A 541 -4.25 -2.08 -32.27
N ARG A 542 -3.49 -1.13 -32.84
CA ARG A 542 -4.01 -0.20 -33.86
C ARG A 542 -4.42 -0.89 -35.15
N ALA A 543 -3.70 -1.92 -35.59
CA ALA A 543 -4.05 -2.68 -36.80
C ALA A 543 -5.41 -3.39 -36.66
N PHE A 544 -5.76 -3.82 -35.44
CA PHE A 544 -7.08 -4.33 -35.11
C PHE A 544 -8.14 -3.22 -34.86
N GLY A 545 -7.78 -1.95 -35.02
CA GLY A 545 -8.72 -0.83 -34.91
C GLY A 545 -8.87 -0.20 -33.52
N ALA A 546 -8.01 -0.55 -32.56
CA ALA A 546 -8.05 0.07 -31.23
C ALA A 546 -7.58 1.53 -31.25
N GLN A 547 -8.32 2.40 -30.56
CA GLN A 547 -7.87 3.76 -30.26
C GLN A 547 -7.00 3.75 -29.01
N LEU A 548 -5.78 4.28 -29.11
CA LEU A 548 -4.84 4.28 -27.99
C LEU A 548 -4.83 5.65 -27.30
N ILE A 549 -5.08 5.64 -26.00
CA ILE A 549 -4.92 6.78 -25.09
C ILE A 549 -3.59 6.59 -24.37
N LEU A 550 -2.58 7.36 -24.78
CA LEU A 550 -1.25 7.28 -24.17
C LEU A 550 -1.26 7.96 -22.81
N THR A 551 -0.81 7.23 -21.79
CA THR A 551 -0.64 7.75 -20.42
C THR A 551 0.83 7.90 -20.08
N ASP A 552 1.12 8.65 -19.01
CA ASP A 552 2.48 8.91 -18.56
C ASP A 552 3.26 7.59 -18.38
N PRO A 553 4.41 7.41 -19.05
CA PRO A 553 5.25 6.22 -18.92
C PRO A 553 5.78 5.99 -17.49
N LEU A 554 5.96 7.06 -16.70
CA LEU A 554 6.43 7.01 -15.32
C LEU A 554 5.37 6.45 -14.38
N GLU A 555 4.09 6.74 -14.62
CA GLU A 555 2.98 6.17 -13.84
C GLU A 555 2.69 4.69 -14.17
N GLY A 556 3.28 4.18 -15.25
CA GLY A 556 3.14 2.79 -15.67
C GLY A 556 1.68 2.35 -15.83
N THR A 557 1.44 1.05 -15.68
CA THR A 557 0.10 0.46 -15.85
C THR A 557 -0.90 1.01 -14.83
N ASP A 558 -0.46 1.38 -13.63
CA ASP A 558 -1.36 1.89 -12.60
C ASP A 558 -1.88 3.30 -12.95
N GLY A 559 -1.10 4.12 -13.65
CA GLY A 559 -1.59 5.36 -14.27
C GLY A 559 -2.63 5.13 -15.36
N ALA A 560 -2.39 4.13 -16.22
CA ALA A 560 -3.37 3.73 -17.23
C ALA A 560 -4.71 3.28 -16.61
N ILE A 561 -4.66 2.53 -15.49
CA ILE A 561 -5.86 2.09 -14.75
C ILE A 561 -6.64 3.31 -14.24
N ARG A 562 -5.97 4.26 -13.59
CA ARG A 562 -6.61 5.49 -13.10
C ARG A 562 -7.26 6.29 -14.21
N GLU A 563 -6.60 6.41 -15.36
CA GLU A 563 -7.16 7.13 -16.51
C GLU A 563 -8.38 6.42 -17.10
N ALA A 564 -8.36 5.08 -17.21
CA ALA A 564 -9.53 4.33 -17.64
C ALA A 564 -10.71 4.48 -16.67
N GLN A 565 -10.45 4.38 -15.35
CA GLN A 565 -11.47 4.60 -14.31
C GLN A 565 -12.06 6.02 -14.39
N ARG A 566 -11.20 7.04 -14.53
CA ARG A 566 -11.63 8.44 -14.65
C ARG A 566 -12.54 8.64 -15.87
N ARG A 567 -12.19 8.08 -17.02
CA ARG A 567 -13.00 8.17 -18.26
C ARG A 567 -14.32 7.44 -18.13
N ALA A 568 -14.31 6.23 -17.58
CA ALA A 568 -15.53 5.45 -17.34
C ALA A 568 -16.49 6.18 -16.39
N ALA A 569 -15.97 6.80 -15.32
CA ALA A 569 -16.77 7.57 -14.39
C ALA A 569 -17.30 8.89 -14.98
N ALA A 570 -16.53 9.53 -15.86
CA ALA A 570 -16.92 10.78 -16.50
C ALA A 570 -18.01 10.60 -17.57
N ASP A 571 -18.07 9.44 -18.23
CA ASP A 571 -19.06 9.14 -19.28
C ASP A 571 -19.53 7.67 -19.20
N PRO A 572 -20.34 7.33 -18.17
CA PRO A 572 -20.77 5.95 -17.93
C PRO A 572 -21.77 5.42 -18.98
N ASP A 573 -22.39 6.31 -19.75
CA ASP A 573 -23.30 5.92 -20.83
C ASP A 573 -22.57 5.53 -22.10
N ARG A 574 -21.37 6.08 -22.33
CA ARG A 574 -20.50 5.76 -23.45
C ARG A 574 -19.62 4.55 -23.19
N TYR A 575 -18.98 4.46 -22.02
CA TYR A 575 -17.93 3.46 -21.79
C TYR A 575 -18.43 2.24 -21.02
N VAL A 576 -18.00 1.07 -21.47
CA VAL A 576 -18.02 -0.15 -20.68
C VAL A 576 -16.57 -0.47 -20.30
N TYR A 577 -16.19 -0.12 -19.07
CA TYR A 577 -14.89 -0.48 -18.53
C TYR A 577 -14.89 -1.97 -18.14
N VAL A 578 -14.19 -2.79 -18.92
CA VAL A 578 -14.21 -4.26 -18.72
C VAL A 578 -13.37 -4.71 -17.54
N ASP A 579 -12.40 -3.90 -17.10
CA ASP A 579 -11.58 -4.04 -15.90
C ASP A 579 -10.95 -5.42 -15.68
N GLN A 580 -9.86 -5.72 -16.41
CA GLN A 580 -9.17 -7.00 -16.29
C GLN A 580 -8.68 -7.37 -14.88
N TYR A 581 -8.57 -6.40 -13.96
CA TYR A 581 -8.06 -6.61 -12.60
C TYR A 581 -9.14 -7.01 -11.60
N SER A 582 -10.41 -6.80 -11.92
CA SER A 582 -11.55 -7.08 -11.04
C SER A 582 -12.61 -7.98 -11.69
N ASN A 583 -12.56 -8.15 -13.01
CA ASN A 583 -13.61 -8.87 -13.74
C ASN A 583 -13.55 -10.39 -13.49
N PRO A 584 -14.64 -11.01 -12.99
CA PRO A 584 -14.70 -12.45 -12.70
C PRO A 584 -14.56 -13.33 -13.94
N ALA A 585 -14.85 -12.82 -15.14
CA ALA A 585 -14.67 -13.55 -16.39
C ALA A 585 -13.19 -13.82 -16.71
N ASN A 586 -12.26 -13.02 -16.13
CA ASN A 586 -10.83 -13.25 -16.26
C ASN A 586 -10.40 -14.60 -15.65
N PRO A 587 -10.54 -14.85 -14.32
CA PRO A 587 -10.20 -16.15 -13.76
C PRO A 587 -11.07 -17.28 -14.29
N LEU A 588 -12.34 -17.03 -14.61
CA LEU A 588 -13.23 -18.05 -15.17
C LEU A 588 -12.72 -18.62 -16.50
N SER A 589 -12.12 -17.77 -17.35
CA SER A 589 -11.52 -18.21 -18.63
C SER A 589 -10.39 -19.23 -18.45
N HIS A 590 -9.68 -19.17 -17.32
CA HIS A 590 -8.61 -20.09 -16.99
C HIS A 590 -9.10 -21.34 -16.25
N GLU A 591 -10.14 -21.20 -15.43
CA GLU A 591 -10.81 -22.31 -14.75
C GLU A 591 -11.45 -23.28 -15.75
N LEU A 592 -12.24 -22.75 -16.69
CA LEU A 592 -12.98 -23.54 -17.67
C LEU A 592 -12.19 -23.81 -18.97
N GLY A 593 -11.11 -23.07 -19.20
CA GLY A 593 -10.23 -23.22 -20.37
C GLY A 593 -8.88 -23.83 -19.98
N THR A 594 -7.92 -22.99 -19.61
CA THR A 594 -6.50 -23.38 -19.38
C THR A 594 -6.35 -24.61 -18.48
N ALA A 595 -7.05 -24.64 -17.34
CA ALA A 595 -6.96 -25.74 -16.39
C ALA A 595 -7.56 -27.05 -16.93
N ALA A 596 -8.72 -26.96 -17.59
CA ALA A 596 -9.38 -28.10 -18.21
C ALA A 596 -8.48 -28.71 -19.31
N GLU A 597 -7.84 -27.88 -20.12
CA GLU A 597 -6.87 -28.30 -21.13
C GLU A 597 -5.67 -28.99 -20.50
N VAL A 598 -5.04 -28.40 -19.48
CA VAL A 598 -3.88 -28.99 -18.78
C VAL A 598 -4.24 -30.34 -18.17
N TRP A 599 -5.39 -30.45 -17.51
CA TRP A 599 -5.85 -31.71 -16.93
C TRP A 599 -6.03 -32.80 -18.01
N LYS A 600 -6.69 -32.45 -19.13
CA LYS A 600 -6.92 -33.36 -20.25
C LYS A 600 -5.62 -33.77 -20.94
N GLN A 601 -4.76 -32.80 -21.29
CA GLN A 601 -3.51 -33.02 -22.02
C GLN A 601 -2.49 -33.82 -21.22
N THR A 602 -2.50 -33.71 -19.88
CA THR A 602 -1.65 -34.51 -19.01
C THR A 602 -2.25 -35.87 -18.65
N GLY A 603 -3.49 -36.16 -19.02
CA GLY A 603 -4.22 -37.35 -18.58
C GLY A 603 -4.39 -37.40 -17.07
N GLY A 604 -4.55 -36.24 -16.41
CA GLY A 604 -4.65 -36.11 -14.96
C GLY A 604 -3.34 -36.36 -14.18
N ARG A 605 -2.19 -36.41 -14.86
CA ARG A 605 -0.88 -36.69 -14.24
C ARG A 605 -0.15 -35.45 -13.71
N VAL A 606 -0.66 -34.25 -13.97
CA VAL A 606 -0.07 -33.00 -13.45
C VAL A 606 -0.05 -33.04 -11.92
N THR A 607 1.12 -32.74 -11.33
CA THR A 607 1.29 -32.66 -9.87
C THR A 607 1.49 -31.23 -9.41
N HIS A 608 2.09 -30.39 -10.24
CA HIS A 608 2.33 -28.97 -9.96
C HIS A 608 1.92 -28.11 -11.15
N PHE A 609 1.38 -26.94 -10.86
CA PHE A 609 1.16 -25.90 -11.85
C PHE A 609 1.89 -24.63 -11.44
N VAL A 610 2.77 -24.11 -12.31
CA VAL A 610 3.59 -22.93 -12.07
C VAL A 610 3.20 -21.83 -13.06
N ALA A 611 2.84 -20.66 -12.54
CA ALA A 611 2.65 -19.48 -13.38
C ALA A 611 2.95 -18.21 -12.60
N GLY A 612 3.41 -17.18 -13.30
CA GLY A 612 3.59 -15.89 -12.66
C GLY A 612 2.33 -15.06 -12.56
N VAL A 613 2.37 -14.08 -11.67
CA VAL A 613 1.20 -13.28 -11.31
C VAL A 613 1.27 -11.89 -11.91
N GLY A 614 0.32 -11.59 -12.80
CA GLY A 614 0.07 -10.25 -13.38
C GLY A 614 -1.26 -9.69 -12.88
N THR A 615 -2.32 -9.83 -13.70
CA THR A 615 -3.71 -9.61 -13.23
C THR A 615 -4.17 -10.67 -12.23
N SER A 616 -3.38 -11.73 -12.03
CA SER A 616 -3.63 -12.93 -11.24
C SER A 616 -4.69 -13.94 -11.74
N GLY A 617 -5.52 -13.56 -12.72
CA GLY A 617 -6.59 -14.42 -13.25
C GLY A 617 -6.16 -15.84 -13.63
N THR A 618 -4.97 -16.02 -14.20
CA THR A 618 -4.44 -17.34 -14.56
C THR A 618 -4.25 -18.25 -13.34
N ILE A 619 -3.54 -17.78 -12.31
CA ILE A 619 -3.32 -18.57 -11.09
C ILE A 619 -4.63 -18.82 -10.36
N VAL A 620 -5.49 -17.80 -10.25
CA VAL A 620 -6.77 -17.90 -9.54
C VAL A 620 -7.68 -18.94 -10.20
N GLY A 621 -7.87 -18.85 -11.52
CA GLY A 621 -8.71 -19.77 -12.27
C GLY A 621 -8.18 -21.20 -12.27
N VAL A 622 -6.87 -21.37 -12.47
CA VAL A 622 -6.25 -22.71 -12.45
C VAL A 622 -6.32 -23.33 -11.07
N SER A 623 -6.12 -22.55 -10.01
CA SER A 623 -6.25 -23.02 -8.63
C SER A 623 -7.64 -23.57 -8.34
N ARG A 624 -8.70 -22.81 -8.69
CA ARG A 624 -10.10 -23.24 -8.49
C ARG A 624 -10.39 -24.61 -9.11
N ALA A 625 -9.84 -24.89 -10.30
CA ALA A 625 -10.08 -26.15 -11.00
C ALA A 625 -9.16 -27.31 -10.59
N LEU A 626 -7.86 -27.04 -10.36
CA LEU A 626 -6.85 -28.09 -10.18
C LEU A 626 -6.50 -28.39 -8.73
N ARG A 627 -6.58 -27.40 -7.83
CA ARG A 627 -6.26 -27.59 -6.41
C ARG A 627 -7.15 -28.63 -5.72
N PRO A 628 -8.48 -28.70 -5.97
CA PRO A 628 -9.33 -29.79 -5.45
C PRO A 628 -8.92 -31.18 -5.96
N LYS A 629 -8.15 -31.24 -7.05
CA LYS A 629 -7.59 -32.48 -7.62
C LYS A 629 -6.20 -32.80 -7.07
N ARG A 630 -5.79 -32.13 -5.99
CA ARG A 630 -4.48 -32.27 -5.31
C ARG A 630 -3.29 -31.87 -6.17
N VAL A 631 -3.50 -30.97 -7.13
CA VAL A 631 -2.40 -30.32 -7.85
C VAL A 631 -1.91 -29.14 -7.02
N ARG A 632 -0.60 -29.07 -6.78
CA ARG A 632 0.03 -27.99 -6.03
C ARG A 632 0.17 -26.75 -6.92
N ILE A 633 -0.31 -25.61 -6.45
CA ILE A 633 -0.31 -24.35 -7.20
C ILE A 633 0.86 -23.47 -6.74
N VAL A 634 1.72 -23.10 -7.69
CA VAL A 634 2.90 -22.27 -7.45
C VAL A 634 2.72 -20.94 -8.17
N ALA A 635 2.55 -19.89 -7.38
CA ALA A 635 2.50 -18.51 -7.85
C ALA A 635 3.91 -17.92 -7.84
N VAL A 636 4.27 -17.20 -8.90
CA VAL A 636 5.59 -16.57 -9.02
C VAL A 636 5.43 -15.07 -9.23
N GLN A 637 6.16 -14.27 -8.48
CA GLN A 637 6.22 -12.83 -8.70
C GLN A 637 7.68 -12.39 -8.90
N PRO A 638 7.92 -11.17 -9.40
CA PRO A 638 9.26 -10.58 -9.38
C PRO A 638 9.77 -10.44 -7.94
N ASP A 639 11.07 -10.38 -7.75
CA ASP A 639 11.71 -10.12 -6.44
C ASP A 639 11.87 -8.63 -6.10
N ASP A 640 11.80 -7.76 -7.12
CA ASP A 640 12.00 -6.32 -7.00
C ASP A 640 10.83 -5.53 -7.65
N PRO A 641 10.40 -4.39 -7.09
CA PRO A 641 9.39 -3.52 -7.70
C PRO A 641 9.81 -2.93 -9.06
N MET A 642 11.11 -2.72 -9.29
CA MET A 642 11.72 -2.23 -10.52
C MET A 642 12.25 -3.40 -11.38
N HIS A 643 11.38 -4.38 -11.64
CA HIS A 643 11.72 -5.55 -12.45
C HIS A 643 11.53 -5.33 -13.96
N GLY A 644 12.27 -6.12 -14.76
CA GLY A 644 12.13 -6.19 -16.22
C GLY A 644 11.16 -7.28 -16.73
N ILE A 645 10.54 -8.04 -15.82
CA ILE A 645 9.63 -9.14 -16.18
C ILE A 645 8.25 -8.61 -16.60
N GLU A 646 8.12 -8.20 -17.87
CA GLU A 646 6.90 -7.57 -18.38
C GLU A 646 5.65 -8.46 -18.21
N GLY A 647 4.54 -7.85 -17.79
CA GLY A 647 3.26 -8.52 -17.61
C GLY A 647 3.07 -9.19 -16.25
N TRP A 648 4.11 -9.25 -15.42
CA TRP A 648 4.00 -9.62 -14.00
C TRP A 648 3.88 -8.37 -13.13
N LYS A 649 3.39 -8.55 -11.91
CA LYS A 649 3.29 -7.51 -10.88
C LYS A 649 4.04 -7.99 -9.65
N HIS A 650 4.90 -7.14 -9.11
CA HIS A 650 5.38 -7.26 -7.74
C HIS A 650 4.21 -6.95 -6.80
N MET A 651 3.53 -7.99 -6.28
CA MET A 651 2.31 -7.83 -5.47
C MET A 651 2.45 -6.93 -4.24
N PRO A 652 3.63 -6.83 -3.60
CA PRO A 652 3.87 -5.87 -2.52
C PRO A 652 3.65 -4.40 -2.88
N THR A 653 4.01 -4.00 -4.10
CA THR A 653 4.10 -2.58 -4.50
C THR A 653 3.12 -2.18 -5.59
N ALA A 654 2.67 -3.13 -6.40
CA ALA A 654 1.73 -2.86 -7.47
C ALA A 654 0.30 -2.66 -6.91
N LEU A 655 -0.55 -1.92 -7.63
CA LEU A 655 -1.98 -1.96 -7.35
C LEU A 655 -2.48 -3.41 -7.44
N ARG A 656 -2.84 -3.98 -6.28
CA ARG A 656 -3.24 -5.39 -6.14
C ARG A 656 -4.53 -5.65 -6.95
N PRO A 657 -4.55 -6.63 -7.86
CA PRO A 657 -5.79 -7.00 -8.55
C PRO A 657 -6.86 -7.43 -7.56
N ALA A 658 -8.09 -6.97 -7.72
CA ALA A 658 -9.20 -7.32 -6.82
C ALA A 658 -9.54 -8.82 -6.87
N ILE A 659 -9.23 -9.50 -7.98
CA ILE A 659 -9.39 -10.96 -8.10
C ILE A 659 -8.30 -11.77 -7.39
N TRP A 660 -7.24 -11.14 -6.89
CA TRP A 660 -6.11 -11.82 -6.22
C TRP A 660 -6.35 -12.01 -4.71
N ASP A 661 -6.12 -13.23 -4.24
CA ASP A 661 -6.04 -13.61 -2.84
C ASP A 661 -4.83 -14.53 -2.66
N GLU A 662 -4.05 -14.39 -1.59
CA GLU A 662 -2.82 -15.20 -1.41
C GLU A 662 -3.09 -16.68 -1.19
N GLY A 663 -4.24 -17.03 -0.62
CA GLY A 663 -4.65 -18.40 -0.32
C GLY A 663 -4.98 -19.22 -1.57
N VAL A 664 -4.96 -18.62 -2.76
CA VAL A 664 -5.15 -19.35 -4.03
C VAL A 664 -3.93 -20.16 -4.44
N ALA A 665 -2.74 -19.89 -3.91
CA ALA A 665 -1.52 -20.63 -4.21
C ALA A 665 -1.00 -21.35 -2.95
N ASP A 666 -0.44 -22.54 -3.16
CA ASP A 666 0.17 -23.34 -2.08
C ASP A 666 1.63 -22.92 -1.85
N VAL A 667 2.26 -22.32 -2.85
CA VAL A 667 3.65 -21.83 -2.81
C VAL A 667 3.72 -20.49 -3.52
N HIS A 668 4.43 -19.54 -2.90
CA HIS A 668 4.78 -18.25 -3.49
C HIS A 668 6.29 -18.19 -3.66
N LEU A 669 6.74 -17.99 -4.90
CA LEU A 669 8.15 -17.81 -5.23
C LEU A 669 8.38 -16.41 -5.78
N VAL A 670 9.60 -15.92 -5.60
CA VAL A 670 10.07 -14.70 -6.24
C VAL A 670 11.09 -15.04 -7.33
N MET A 671 11.25 -14.15 -8.32
CA MET A 671 12.15 -14.37 -9.45
C MET A 671 12.85 -13.09 -9.87
N ALA A 672 14.18 -13.15 -9.91
CA ALA A 672 15.04 -12.07 -10.37
C ALA A 672 14.87 -11.82 -11.87
N THR A 673 15.00 -10.56 -12.28
CA THR A 673 14.96 -10.19 -13.70
C THR A 673 16.09 -10.86 -14.47
N GLU A 674 17.29 -10.87 -13.94
CA GLU A 674 18.49 -11.44 -14.58
C GLU A 674 18.34 -12.94 -14.81
N GLU A 675 17.78 -13.66 -13.83
CA GLU A 675 17.51 -15.09 -13.94
C GLU A 675 16.43 -15.38 -14.99
N ALA A 676 15.37 -14.57 -15.01
CA ALA A 676 14.33 -14.65 -16.03
C ALA A 676 14.90 -14.45 -17.45
N LEU A 677 15.69 -13.41 -17.67
CA LEU A 677 16.30 -13.11 -18.98
C LEU A 677 17.28 -14.21 -19.41
N ALA A 678 18.11 -14.70 -18.48
CA ALA A 678 19.03 -15.80 -18.76
C ALA A 678 18.26 -17.06 -19.18
N MET A 679 17.18 -17.41 -18.47
CA MET A 679 16.34 -18.56 -18.81
C MET A 679 15.61 -18.37 -20.15
N THR A 680 15.11 -17.17 -20.45
CA THR A 680 14.51 -16.86 -21.76
C THR A 680 15.49 -17.12 -22.91
N LYS A 681 16.73 -16.66 -22.79
CA LYS A 681 17.78 -16.91 -23.79
C LYS A 681 18.13 -18.41 -23.91
N ARG A 682 18.13 -19.14 -22.79
CA ARG A 682 18.34 -20.60 -22.79
C ARG A 682 17.21 -21.36 -23.46
N LEU A 683 15.95 -21.04 -23.18
CA LEU A 683 14.79 -21.67 -23.83
C LEU A 683 14.82 -21.55 -25.35
N ALA A 684 15.20 -20.37 -25.87
CA ALA A 684 15.33 -20.17 -27.31
C ALA A 684 16.47 -21.02 -27.92
N ARG A 685 17.64 -21.10 -27.25
CA ARG A 685 18.82 -21.80 -27.76
C ARG A 685 18.79 -23.31 -27.58
N GLU A 686 18.25 -23.77 -26.45
CA GLU A 686 18.29 -25.17 -26.03
C GLU A 686 17.01 -25.93 -26.45
N GLU A 687 15.84 -25.29 -26.36
CA GLU A 687 14.53 -25.95 -26.59
C GLU A 687 13.84 -25.46 -27.87
N GLY A 688 14.36 -24.41 -28.53
CA GLY A 688 13.71 -23.80 -29.68
C GLY A 688 12.41 -23.05 -29.33
N ILE A 689 12.23 -22.71 -28.05
CA ILE A 689 11.01 -22.04 -27.55
C ILE A 689 11.27 -20.54 -27.46
N PHE A 690 10.68 -19.80 -28.40
CA PHE A 690 10.84 -18.35 -28.50
C PHE A 690 9.80 -17.61 -27.64
N THR A 691 10.15 -17.36 -26.38
CA THR A 691 9.26 -16.80 -25.35
C THR A 691 9.67 -15.40 -24.88
N GLY A 692 8.77 -14.69 -24.20
CA GLY A 692 9.09 -13.46 -23.47
C GLY A 692 9.84 -13.68 -22.14
N PRO A 693 10.20 -12.59 -21.43
CA PRO A 693 10.89 -12.65 -20.15
C PRO A 693 10.07 -13.35 -19.07
N SER A 694 8.74 -13.16 -19.09
CA SER A 694 7.80 -13.85 -18.18
C SER A 694 7.81 -15.38 -18.33
N GLY A 695 8.02 -15.89 -19.54
CA GLY A 695 8.12 -17.34 -19.78
C GLY A 695 9.43 -17.92 -19.26
N GLY A 696 10.55 -17.19 -19.42
CA GLY A 696 11.83 -17.54 -18.81
C GLY A 696 11.74 -17.56 -17.28
N ALA A 697 11.13 -16.53 -16.69
CA ALA A 697 10.89 -16.44 -15.25
C ALA A 697 10.08 -17.63 -14.71
N ALA A 698 8.98 -17.99 -15.39
CA ALA A 698 8.13 -19.11 -14.98
C ALA A 698 8.88 -20.45 -15.03
N VAL A 699 9.70 -20.67 -16.07
CA VAL A 699 10.49 -21.90 -16.20
C VAL A 699 11.62 -21.94 -15.17
N ALA A 700 12.29 -20.82 -14.89
CA ALA A 700 13.30 -20.76 -13.84
C ALA A 700 12.72 -21.14 -12.46
N ALA A 701 11.55 -20.59 -12.12
CA ALA A 701 10.83 -20.95 -10.90
C ALA A 701 10.43 -22.44 -10.89
N ALA A 702 9.98 -22.98 -12.01
CA ALA A 702 9.64 -24.39 -12.12
C ALA A 702 10.84 -25.33 -11.97
N ILE A 703 12.03 -24.92 -12.42
CA ILE A 703 13.29 -25.65 -12.18
C ILE A 703 13.59 -25.70 -10.68
N ALA A 704 13.40 -24.60 -9.96
CA ALA A 704 13.59 -24.58 -8.50
C ALA A 704 12.69 -25.62 -7.81
N VAL A 705 11.42 -25.70 -8.19
CA VAL A 705 10.49 -26.73 -7.70
C VAL A 705 10.94 -28.13 -8.11
N ALA A 706 11.27 -28.34 -9.39
CA ALA A 706 11.64 -29.64 -9.95
C ALA A 706 12.98 -30.21 -9.42
N ARG A 707 13.83 -29.37 -8.81
CA ARG A 707 15.05 -29.82 -8.12
C ARG A 707 14.74 -30.55 -6.83
N GLU A 708 13.67 -30.17 -6.15
CA GLU A 708 13.29 -30.70 -4.83
C GLU A 708 12.19 -31.77 -4.96
N GLU A 709 11.26 -31.56 -5.89
CA GLU A 709 10.03 -32.33 -5.99
C GLU A 709 9.95 -33.15 -7.28
N ALA A 710 9.40 -34.35 -7.18
CA ALA A 710 9.15 -35.23 -8.32
C ALA A 710 7.74 -35.07 -8.88
N GLY A 711 7.53 -35.53 -10.11
CA GLY A 711 6.23 -35.55 -10.78
C GLY A 711 6.19 -34.71 -12.04
N ARG A 712 4.98 -34.41 -12.53
CA ARG A 712 4.76 -33.66 -13.77
C ARG A 712 4.43 -32.20 -13.45
N ILE A 713 5.38 -31.33 -13.71
CA ILE A 713 5.30 -29.91 -13.40
C ILE A 713 4.93 -29.17 -14.69
N VAL A 714 3.75 -28.55 -14.71
CA VAL A 714 3.27 -27.78 -15.86
C VAL A 714 3.52 -26.30 -15.60
N VAL A 715 4.13 -25.62 -16.57
CA VAL A 715 4.54 -24.23 -16.50
C VAL A 715 3.86 -23.43 -17.60
N LEU A 716 3.28 -22.27 -17.28
CA LEU A 716 2.63 -21.44 -18.28
C LEU A 716 3.61 -20.47 -18.95
N ILE A 717 3.71 -20.54 -20.28
CA ILE A 717 4.42 -19.54 -21.09
C ILE A 717 3.39 -18.56 -21.65
N ALA A 718 3.44 -17.31 -21.19
CA ALA A 718 2.36 -16.34 -21.41
C ALA A 718 2.33 -15.74 -22.82
N ASP A 719 3.48 -15.50 -23.46
CA ASP A 719 3.58 -14.88 -24.78
C ASP A 719 4.89 -15.23 -25.52
N GLY A 720 4.98 -14.80 -26.78
CA GLY A 720 6.11 -15.07 -27.67
C GLY A 720 7.21 -13.99 -27.60
N GLY A 721 8.44 -14.38 -27.94
CA GLY A 721 9.61 -13.50 -27.94
C GLY A 721 9.58 -12.40 -29.01
N ASP A 722 8.71 -12.53 -30.02
CA ASP A 722 8.53 -11.61 -31.15
C ASP A 722 8.05 -10.21 -30.70
N ARG A 723 7.36 -10.15 -29.56
CA ARG A 723 6.85 -8.90 -28.95
C ARG A 723 7.93 -8.05 -28.29
N TYR A 724 9.14 -8.58 -28.20
CA TYR A 724 10.27 -8.00 -27.47
C TYR A 724 11.46 -7.73 -28.39
N LEU A 725 11.27 -7.76 -29.72
CA LEU A 725 12.34 -7.54 -30.68
C LEU A 725 12.88 -6.10 -30.65
N SER A 726 12.07 -5.12 -30.27
CA SER A 726 12.53 -3.74 -30.07
C SER A 726 13.07 -3.46 -28.66
N THR A 727 13.28 -4.47 -27.81
CA THR A 727 13.78 -4.29 -26.44
C THR A 727 15.19 -4.86 -26.31
N PRO A 728 15.96 -4.47 -25.26
CA PRO A 728 17.30 -5.01 -25.02
C PRO A 728 17.35 -6.52 -24.66
N LEU A 729 16.22 -7.23 -24.64
CA LEU A 729 16.16 -8.65 -24.27
C LEU A 729 17.04 -9.52 -25.17
N TRP A 730 17.11 -9.22 -26.47
CA TRP A 730 17.80 -10.04 -27.47
C TRP A 730 19.19 -9.52 -27.86
N GLU A 731 19.61 -8.39 -27.29
CA GLU A 731 20.99 -7.90 -27.31
C GLU A 731 21.84 -8.69 -26.30
#